data_AF-A0A534SC75-F1
#
_entry.id   AF-A0A534SC75-F1
#
_cell.length_a   1.000
_cell.length_b   1.000
_cell.length_c   1.000
_cell.angle_alpha   90.00
_cell.angle_beta   90.00
_cell.angle_gamma   90.00
#
_symmetry.space_group_name_H-M   'P 1'
#
loop_
_entity.id
_entity.type
_entity.pdbx_description
1 polymer ?
#
loop_
_entity_poly.entity_id
_entity_poly.type
_entity_poly.pdbx_seq_one_letter_code
_entity_poly.pdbx_strand_id
1 'polypeptide(L)'
;MKRNISRLRALLFIFSVLLLVLALPLGYSADRAFTLAANTQDPGTAATDSAALSPIAPSDLSVRLAGLNLVQANKKVTSTDGTSSQADAARATPLDGVRLLEQSTFGPTTDLISHVAQIGLRKFLHEQEGAAKTDYPILEFWPQTRPATCTGNCQRDNYSNYLLQQHFFLNALNGQDQLRQRLAFALSEILVVSASDVPLPSWMRGYQQLLYSSALGNFRQLLYDVTLNPTMGRFLDMLNNRCQTRTPPDVNVCRNGLTSQPNENYAREVLQLFSIGTFVLNQDGARVLDQSGNPIPTYDQATIEEFARVFTGWVLAPALPAPAESGATTVPNYRDAMVVHKDSQGREDYHDRGPKTLLNGFQLPGGQSTEQELNSAIDNIADHPNVAPFISRQLIQRLVTSNPSPAYVQRIVNVFVANRTSPTQLLQVARAILLDAEARGSAKDPISDPNYGKLREPALFITNILRAFNASSDGILNSLSVGGSAIGSADMGEDLFNAPSVFNFFPPTARVPGENAVGPEFAIFSSLTSLRRANFINRVILSTIPAAPPNRPSGTSIDLALWDPLAADPDQLLDALNLLLLHGAMSAEMRATIKTAVTSVPASDPRLRVRTAIYLIATSSQYQVQRGAAAVAFERLGIFNAMAQTAGDYIVLVCIFLFGGNDASNMVIPDSDYASYAAARQAAGIAIPQSSLLQISPPSIAGSTFGLHPSLTGLLELWGLGKLAVVTNVGPLVEPTNRTSYRKATVRIPLNLFSHSDQQNQWQTSVSDAASSAGWGGRVADKTADLNITTFPPITSVAGTPIFTSGNIERPLAIAAAPTRLDGALRLDGFPNPPDNDARYQTLQSLLQLDQSLTLVRGASRVTNEALTVERALRAAGDPAVPPFPLNPRTSLGNQLEQIAKLISFRSALGMKRQIFFCSLGGFDTHNGQVTGGVPTTGTHANLLAQVSGAMKTFYDATVTLGVASQVTTFTLSDFSRTFVPNGTLGTDHAWAAHQFVMGGAVRGGDFYGVPTSNGTVFPTLAPNGPDDTDSGTSARGRWIPTAAVDQYGATLASWFGVTSADLPAVFPNIGRFGGTNLGFMS
;
A
#
# COMPACT_ATOMS: atom_id res chain seq x y z
N MET A 1 6.21 -66.87 13.06
CA MET A 1 6.12 -66.66 14.52
C MET A 1 6.94 -65.43 14.98
N LYS A 2 7.13 -64.44 14.10
CA LYS A 2 8.26 -63.49 14.11
C LYS A 2 7.75 -62.20 13.41
N ARG A 3 8.02 -61.01 13.97
CA ARG A 3 8.99 -59.99 13.48
C ARG A 3 8.66 -59.50 12.06
N ASN A 4 8.54 -58.18 11.81
CA ASN A 4 9.63 -57.18 11.78
C ASN A 4 10.61 -57.46 10.62
N ILE A 5 11.36 -56.46 10.13
CA ILE A 5 12.24 -56.49 8.94
C ILE A 5 11.41 -56.48 7.63
N SER A 6 11.26 -55.42 6.83
CA SER A 6 12.14 -54.32 6.35
C SER A 6 13.00 -54.66 5.13
N ARG A 7 12.96 -53.75 4.13
CA ARG A 7 14.11 -53.27 3.32
C ARG A 7 14.87 -54.23 2.38
N LEU A 8 15.49 -53.59 1.37
CA LEU A 8 16.63 -54.04 0.54
C LEU A 8 16.33 -55.20 -0.44
N ARG A 9 16.39 -54.97 -1.77
CA ARG A 9 17.58 -54.85 -2.67
C ARG A 9 18.13 -56.20 -3.17
N ALA A 10 17.77 -56.55 -4.41
CA ALA A 10 18.69 -56.91 -5.49
C ALA A 10 17.97 -56.58 -6.82
N LEU A 11 18.41 -55.65 -7.67
CA LEU A 11 19.66 -55.49 -8.45
C LEU A 11 19.71 -56.31 -9.75
N LEU A 12 19.82 -55.57 -10.86
CA LEU A 12 20.33 -55.93 -12.19
C LEU A 12 19.68 -57.12 -12.95
N PHE A 13 19.21 -56.82 -14.15
CA PHE A 13 20.04 -57.17 -15.32
C PHE A 13 20.14 -56.01 -16.31
N ILE A 14 21.10 -56.07 -17.24
CA ILE A 14 21.62 -54.91 -17.99
C ILE A 14 21.73 -55.21 -19.49
N PHE A 15 21.28 -54.23 -20.31
CA PHE A 15 21.66 -53.92 -21.71
C PHE A 15 21.37 -54.89 -22.88
N SER A 16 20.82 -54.27 -23.93
CA SER A 16 21.18 -54.38 -25.37
C SER A 16 20.86 -55.60 -26.23
N VAL A 17 20.19 -55.33 -27.37
CA VAL A 17 20.61 -55.53 -28.79
C VAL A 17 19.38 -55.18 -29.68
N LEU A 18 19.37 -54.12 -30.51
CA LEU A 18 19.91 -53.98 -31.90
C LEU A 18 19.31 -54.99 -32.92
N LEU A 19 18.97 -54.68 -34.18
CA LEU A 19 18.78 -53.42 -34.94
C LEU A 19 18.05 -53.77 -36.29
N LEU A 20 17.91 -52.78 -37.21
CA LEU A 20 17.44 -52.82 -38.63
C LEU A 20 15.93 -52.74 -38.95
N VAL A 21 15.45 -52.19 -40.10
CA VAL A 21 15.78 -50.97 -40.93
C VAL A 21 14.91 -50.92 -42.23
N LEU A 22 14.76 -49.75 -42.88
CA LEU A 22 14.02 -49.44 -44.16
C LEU A 22 12.46 -49.39 -44.04
N ALA A 23 11.68 -48.60 -44.82
CA ALA A 23 11.96 -47.39 -45.63
C ALA A 23 10.66 -46.59 -45.97
N LEU A 24 10.85 -45.35 -46.48
CA LEU A 24 9.89 -44.34 -46.97
C LEU A 24 9.25 -44.67 -48.36
N PRO A 25 8.33 -43.85 -48.96
CA PRO A 25 7.31 -42.89 -48.45
C PRO A 25 5.92 -43.00 -49.17
N LEU A 26 4.98 -42.05 -48.89
CA LEU A 26 3.83 -41.49 -49.68
C LEU A 26 2.65 -41.15 -48.71
N GLY A 27 1.78 -40.14 -48.89
CA GLY A 27 1.74 -39.00 -49.82
C GLY A 27 0.30 -38.47 -50.06
N TYR A 28 -0.03 -37.22 -49.64
CA TYR A 28 -1.35 -36.52 -49.83
C TYR A 28 -2.59 -37.18 -49.12
N SER A 29 -3.75 -36.53 -48.89
CA SER A 29 -4.11 -35.12 -48.59
C SER A 29 -5.61 -34.97 -48.22
N ALA A 30 -5.97 -33.88 -47.51
CA ALA A 30 -7.27 -33.17 -47.49
C ALA A 30 -8.54 -33.78 -46.82
N ASP A 31 -9.08 -33.00 -45.87
CA ASP A 31 -10.46 -32.58 -45.63
C ASP A 31 -11.67 -33.54 -45.68
N ARG A 32 -12.38 -33.61 -44.54
CA ARG A 32 -13.77 -33.07 -44.32
C ARG A 32 -14.10 -33.19 -42.82
N ALA A 33 -14.57 -32.19 -42.07
CA ALA A 33 -15.59 -31.13 -42.23
C ALA A 33 -16.89 -31.46 -41.49
N PHE A 34 -17.40 -30.50 -40.71
CA PHE A 34 -18.78 -30.43 -40.24
C PHE A 34 -19.20 -28.95 -40.21
N THR A 35 -20.41 -28.63 -40.66
CA THR A 35 -20.76 -27.27 -41.09
C THR A 35 -22.21 -26.91 -40.78
N LEU A 36 -22.44 -25.73 -40.19
CA LEU A 36 -23.67 -24.91 -40.16
C LEU A 36 -23.21 -23.53 -39.62
N ALA A 37 -23.20 -22.38 -40.32
CA ALA A 37 -24.02 -21.82 -41.42
C ALA A 37 -25.47 -21.53 -40.99
N ALA A 38 -26.04 -20.33 -41.19
CA ALA A 38 -25.54 -19.00 -41.64
C ALA A 38 -26.48 -17.90 -41.02
N ASN A 39 -26.44 -16.59 -41.26
CA ASN A 39 -25.73 -15.66 -42.16
C ASN A 39 -25.68 -14.26 -41.43
N THR A 40 -25.44 -13.02 -41.90
CA THR A 40 -25.22 -12.26 -43.17
C THR A 40 -24.70 -10.85 -42.71
N GLN A 41 -24.04 -9.94 -43.44
CA GLN A 41 -23.41 -9.89 -44.77
C GLN A 41 -22.44 -8.67 -44.85
N ASP A 42 -21.26 -8.83 -45.47
CA ASP A 42 -20.49 -7.79 -46.20
C ASP A 42 -19.88 -6.54 -45.48
N PRO A 43 -18.89 -5.82 -46.10
CA PRO A 43 -17.55 -5.87 -45.51
C PRO A 43 -16.80 -4.52 -45.38
N GLY A 44 -15.68 -4.55 -44.63
CA GLY A 44 -14.68 -3.49 -44.59
C GLY A 44 -13.29 -4.06 -44.31
N THR A 45 -12.35 -3.88 -45.24
CA THR A 45 -11.00 -4.48 -45.16
C THR A 45 -10.05 -3.65 -44.29
N ALA A 46 -9.56 -4.25 -43.20
CA ALA A 46 -8.37 -3.78 -42.49
C ALA A 46 -7.26 -4.85 -42.65
N ALA A 47 -6.06 -4.42 -43.08
CA ALA A 47 -4.94 -5.34 -43.26
C ALA A 47 -4.28 -5.69 -41.92
N THR A 48 -4.00 -6.97 -41.69
CA THR A 48 -3.31 -7.46 -40.50
C THR A 48 -1.80 -7.45 -40.70
N ASP A 49 -1.16 -6.29 -40.56
CA ASP A 49 0.30 -6.19 -40.43
C ASP A 49 0.74 -6.66 -39.04
N SER A 50 0.70 -7.98 -38.82
CA SER A 50 1.32 -8.62 -37.67
C SER A 50 2.83 -8.67 -37.87
N ALA A 51 3.52 -7.56 -37.53
CA ALA A 51 4.98 -7.45 -37.54
C ALA A 51 5.62 -8.35 -36.46
N ALA A 52 5.63 -9.66 -36.70
CA ALA A 52 6.33 -10.63 -35.87
C ALA A 52 7.84 -10.37 -35.94
N LEU A 53 8.44 -9.98 -34.81
CA LEU A 53 9.88 -9.78 -34.69
C LEU A 53 10.61 -11.11 -34.90
N SER A 54 11.36 -11.21 -36.00
CA SER A 54 12.21 -12.35 -36.30
C SER A 54 13.28 -12.55 -35.21
N PRO A 55 13.69 -13.79 -34.90
CA PRO A 55 14.73 -14.06 -33.92
C PRO A 55 16.07 -13.42 -34.35
N ILE A 56 16.65 -12.62 -33.46
CA ILE A 56 17.89 -11.87 -33.70
C ILE A 56 19.09 -12.84 -33.71
N ALA A 57 19.99 -12.72 -34.68
CA ALA A 57 21.21 -13.51 -34.71
C ALA A 57 22.17 -13.12 -33.57
N PRO A 58 22.91 -14.06 -32.94
CA PRO A 58 23.84 -13.72 -31.85
C PRO A 58 24.91 -12.68 -32.22
N SER A 59 25.33 -12.64 -33.49
CA SER A 59 26.22 -11.62 -34.03
C SER A 59 25.60 -10.21 -34.00
N ASP A 60 24.30 -10.08 -34.24
CA ASP A 60 23.61 -8.77 -34.22
C ASP A 60 23.46 -8.22 -32.82
N LEU A 61 23.29 -9.05 -31.78
CA LEU A 61 23.28 -8.54 -30.40
C LEU A 61 24.66 -7.98 -30.02
N SER A 62 25.74 -8.71 -30.30
CA SER A 62 27.09 -8.22 -30.07
C SER A 62 27.43 -6.97 -30.90
N VAL A 63 27.00 -6.90 -32.16
CA VAL A 63 27.21 -5.72 -33.01
C VAL A 63 26.37 -4.51 -32.56
N ARG A 64 25.12 -4.70 -32.13
CA ARG A 64 24.29 -3.62 -31.57
C ARG A 64 24.84 -3.11 -30.24
N LEU A 65 25.26 -3.99 -29.34
CA LEU A 65 25.89 -3.62 -28.07
C LEU A 65 27.24 -2.91 -28.29
N ALA A 66 28.10 -3.40 -29.19
CA ALA A 66 29.34 -2.72 -29.55
C ALA A 66 29.08 -1.36 -30.24
N GLY A 67 28.02 -1.26 -31.04
CA GLY A 67 27.55 -0.02 -31.66
C GLY A 67 27.11 1.07 -30.67
N LEU A 68 26.71 0.69 -29.45
CA LEU A 68 26.37 1.62 -28.37
C LEU A 68 27.60 2.17 -27.61
N ASN A 69 28.80 1.66 -27.90
CA ASN A 69 30.12 2.29 -27.77
C ASN A 69 30.32 3.27 -26.59
N LEU A 70 30.17 2.77 -25.36
CA LEU A 70 30.24 3.52 -24.09
C LEU A 70 31.49 4.40 -23.92
N VAL A 71 32.60 4.05 -24.57
CA VAL A 71 33.92 4.68 -24.41
C VAL A 71 33.95 6.15 -24.85
N GLN A 72 33.09 6.60 -25.77
CA GLN A 72 33.10 7.98 -26.26
C GLN A 72 32.25 8.97 -25.44
N ALA A 73 31.38 8.50 -24.54
CA ALA A 73 30.41 9.34 -23.83
C ALA A 73 31.03 10.35 -22.84
N ASN A 74 32.26 10.12 -22.38
CA ASN A 74 32.92 10.94 -21.33
C ASN A 74 33.71 12.17 -21.85
N LYS A 75 33.61 12.55 -23.12
CA LYS A 75 34.21 13.80 -23.60
C LYS A 75 33.34 15.01 -23.24
N LYS A 76 33.79 15.75 -22.21
CA LYS A 76 33.22 17.04 -21.76
C LYS A 76 33.21 18.07 -22.90
N VAL A 77 32.04 18.28 -23.52
CA VAL A 77 31.84 19.32 -24.53
C VAL A 77 31.69 20.67 -23.84
N THR A 78 32.72 21.51 -23.93
CA THR A 78 32.65 22.92 -23.56
C THR A 78 32.29 23.76 -24.78
N SER A 79 31.07 24.28 -24.84
CA SER A 79 30.62 25.20 -25.89
C SER A 79 30.15 26.52 -25.27
N THR A 80 31.02 27.52 -25.28
CA THR A 80 30.64 28.93 -25.15
C THR A 80 30.16 29.42 -26.51
N ASP A 81 28.86 29.71 -26.64
CA ASP A 81 28.30 30.93 -27.24
C ASP A 81 26.77 30.83 -27.33
N GLY A 82 26.10 31.97 -27.54
CA GLY A 82 24.64 32.07 -27.42
C GLY A 82 23.88 32.34 -28.72
N THR A 83 22.56 32.42 -28.58
CA THR A 83 21.52 32.83 -29.56
C THR A 83 20.98 31.79 -30.56
N SER A 84 19.63 31.81 -30.69
CA SER A 84 18.78 31.29 -31.78
C SER A 84 18.93 29.83 -32.27
N SER A 85 18.09 28.94 -31.71
CA SER A 85 17.12 28.12 -32.46
C SER A 85 17.58 27.29 -33.68
N GLN A 86 18.53 26.35 -33.52
CA GLN A 86 18.55 25.12 -34.34
C GLN A 86 19.26 23.92 -33.68
N ALA A 87 19.09 23.73 -32.36
CA ALA A 87 19.84 22.77 -31.55
C ALA A 87 19.12 21.43 -31.27
N ASP A 88 18.58 20.75 -32.29
CA ASP A 88 17.84 19.47 -32.14
C ASP A 88 18.58 18.27 -32.78
N ALA A 89 19.88 18.13 -32.46
CA ALA A 89 20.74 17.06 -32.96
C ALA A 89 21.73 16.49 -31.92
N ALA A 90 21.60 16.86 -30.64
CA ALA A 90 22.33 16.21 -29.56
C ALA A 90 21.79 14.78 -29.37
N ARG A 91 22.49 13.78 -29.95
CA ARG A 91 22.13 12.37 -29.76
C ARG A 91 22.06 12.06 -28.26
N ALA A 92 20.97 11.43 -27.84
CA ALA A 92 20.81 10.95 -26.48
C ALA A 92 21.97 10.00 -26.14
N THR A 93 22.55 10.12 -24.94
CA THR A 93 23.48 9.07 -24.49
C THR A 93 22.70 7.76 -24.33
N PRO A 94 23.29 6.58 -24.57
CA PRO A 94 22.63 5.31 -24.29
C PRO A 94 22.14 5.20 -22.84
N LEU A 95 22.84 5.87 -21.92
CA LEU A 95 22.48 5.98 -20.49
C LEU A 95 21.22 6.83 -20.25
N ASP A 96 21.01 7.90 -21.03
CA ASP A 96 19.76 8.67 -21.02
C ASP A 96 18.62 7.91 -21.70
N GLY A 97 18.91 7.15 -22.76
CA GLY A 97 17.93 6.31 -23.45
C GLY A 97 17.35 5.24 -22.53
N VAL A 98 18.20 4.47 -21.85
CA VAL A 98 17.73 3.43 -20.93
C VAL A 98 17.07 4.01 -19.66
N ARG A 99 17.59 5.11 -19.09
CA ARG A 99 16.93 5.82 -17.97
C ARG A 99 15.58 6.43 -18.36
N LEU A 100 15.41 6.89 -19.61
CA LEU A 100 14.10 7.30 -20.09
C LEU A 100 13.15 6.10 -20.14
N LEU A 101 13.60 4.96 -20.68
CA LEU A 101 12.73 3.79 -20.84
C LEU A 101 12.28 3.21 -19.50
N GLU A 102 13.17 3.06 -18.52
CA GLU A 102 12.83 2.66 -17.14
C GLU A 102 11.74 3.56 -16.51
N GLN A 103 11.74 4.86 -16.81
CA GLN A 103 10.86 5.86 -16.20
C GLN A 103 9.56 6.12 -16.99
N SER A 104 9.59 5.94 -18.32
CA SER A 104 8.47 6.20 -19.23
C SER A 104 7.77 4.94 -19.75
N THR A 105 8.23 3.75 -19.34
CA THR A 105 7.65 2.46 -19.73
C THR A 105 7.60 1.51 -18.54
N PHE A 106 7.11 0.28 -18.73
CA PHE A 106 7.24 -0.81 -17.76
C PHE A 106 8.60 -1.52 -17.81
N GLY A 107 9.49 -1.09 -18.69
CA GLY A 107 10.92 -1.41 -18.64
C GLY A 107 11.60 -1.40 -20.01
N PRO A 108 12.94 -1.22 -20.04
CA PRO A 108 13.69 -1.23 -21.29
C PRO A 108 13.72 -2.62 -21.92
N THR A 109 13.78 -2.65 -23.26
CA THR A 109 14.22 -3.81 -24.04
C THR A 109 15.45 -3.42 -24.86
N THR A 110 16.24 -4.38 -25.32
CA THR A 110 17.43 -4.12 -26.16
C THR A 110 17.08 -3.36 -27.44
N ASP A 111 15.93 -3.65 -28.03
CA ASP A 111 15.43 -2.96 -29.23
C ASP A 111 14.93 -1.55 -28.93
N LEU A 112 14.24 -1.32 -27.80
CA LEU A 112 13.83 0.02 -27.41
C LEU A 112 15.04 0.91 -27.08
N ILE A 113 16.07 0.40 -26.41
CA ILE A 113 17.32 1.15 -26.18
C ILE A 113 17.95 1.53 -27.53
N SER A 114 18.00 0.58 -28.47
CA SER A 114 18.55 0.80 -29.82
C SER A 114 17.75 1.85 -30.61
N HIS A 115 16.42 1.80 -30.55
CA HIS A 115 15.51 2.73 -31.21
C HIS A 115 15.64 4.16 -30.63
N VAL A 116 15.59 4.30 -29.31
CA VAL A 116 15.75 5.60 -28.62
C VAL A 116 17.13 6.22 -28.89
N ALA A 117 18.18 5.42 -29.02
CA ALA A 117 19.51 5.89 -29.42
C ALA A 117 19.59 6.37 -30.89
N GLN A 118 18.72 5.86 -31.78
CA GLN A 118 18.63 6.28 -33.17
C GLN A 118 17.80 7.56 -33.35
N ILE A 119 16.60 7.63 -32.73
CA ILE A 119 15.66 8.74 -32.96
C ILE A 119 15.77 9.88 -31.93
N GLY A 120 16.30 9.61 -30.74
CA GLY A 120 16.42 10.56 -29.63
C GLY A 120 15.16 10.68 -28.76
N LEU A 121 15.38 11.07 -27.48
CA LEU A 121 14.37 11.09 -26.40
C LEU A 121 13.04 11.78 -26.79
N ARG A 122 13.14 12.94 -27.46
CA ARG A 122 11.97 13.76 -27.82
C ARG A 122 11.09 13.09 -28.86
N LYS A 123 11.67 12.38 -29.83
CA LYS A 123 10.92 11.70 -30.90
C LYS A 123 10.24 10.43 -30.38
N PHE A 124 10.92 9.67 -29.51
CA PHE A 124 10.29 8.54 -28.82
C PHE A 124 9.07 8.98 -28.00
N LEU A 125 9.20 10.04 -27.19
CA LEU A 125 8.06 10.60 -26.45
C LEU A 125 6.99 11.24 -27.34
N HIS A 126 7.25 11.45 -28.64
CA HIS A 126 6.25 11.85 -29.64
C HIS A 126 5.51 10.64 -30.21
N GLU A 127 6.23 9.57 -30.61
CA GLU A 127 5.62 8.30 -31.05
C GLU A 127 4.64 7.73 -30.02
N GLN A 128 4.98 7.85 -28.72
CA GLN A 128 4.14 7.41 -27.61
C GLN A 128 2.78 8.15 -27.47
N GLU A 129 2.57 9.29 -28.13
CA GLU A 129 1.27 9.99 -28.14
C GLU A 129 0.27 9.31 -29.10
N GLY A 130 0.75 8.93 -30.29
CA GLY A 130 -0.02 8.27 -31.34
C GLY A 130 0.04 6.74 -31.32
N ALA A 131 0.75 6.14 -30.37
CA ALA A 131 0.88 4.70 -30.23
C ALA A 131 -0.50 4.00 -30.07
N ALA A 132 -0.64 2.84 -30.71
CA ALA A 132 -1.87 2.05 -30.68
C ALA A 132 -2.22 1.63 -29.23
N LYS A 133 -3.47 1.85 -28.83
CA LYS A 133 -3.96 1.59 -27.48
C LYS A 133 -4.06 0.08 -27.19
N THR A 134 -3.58 -0.35 -26.03
CA THR A 134 -3.94 -1.64 -25.43
C THR A 134 -4.94 -1.44 -24.30
N ASP A 135 -6.23 -1.47 -24.63
CA ASP A 135 -7.32 -1.36 -23.67
C ASP A 135 -7.35 -2.56 -22.68
N TYR A 136 -8.07 -2.41 -21.57
CA TYR A 136 -8.43 -3.54 -20.71
C TYR A 136 -9.52 -4.40 -21.37
N PRO A 137 -9.60 -5.72 -21.10
CA PRO A 137 -10.64 -6.57 -21.66
C PRO A 137 -12.05 -6.05 -21.30
N ILE A 138 -13.01 -6.23 -22.18
CA ILE A 138 -14.42 -6.01 -21.84
C ILE A 138 -14.86 -7.17 -20.95
N LEU A 139 -15.36 -6.85 -19.76
CA LEU A 139 -15.86 -7.83 -18.79
C LEU A 139 -17.38 -7.71 -18.66
N GLU A 140 -18.03 -8.84 -18.43
CA GLU A 140 -19.49 -8.91 -18.30
C GLU A 140 -19.94 -8.43 -16.90
N PHE A 141 -21.08 -7.77 -16.83
CA PHE A 141 -21.62 -7.23 -15.58
C PHE A 141 -22.46 -8.30 -14.87
N TRP A 142 -21.81 -9.12 -14.05
CA TRP A 142 -22.46 -10.13 -13.21
C TRP A 142 -23.12 -9.50 -11.97
N PRO A 143 -24.14 -10.14 -11.35
CA PRO A 143 -24.75 -9.65 -10.13
C PRO A 143 -23.81 -9.80 -8.92
N GLN A 144 -23.82 -8.84 -7.99
CA GLN A 144 -22.92 -8.82 -6.83
C GLN A 144 -23.04 -10.08 -5.95
N THR A 145 -24.25 -10.61 -5.76
CA THR A 145 -24.46 -11.90 -5.11
C THR A 145 -24.12 -13.03 -6.09
N ARG A 146 -23.00 -13.73 -5.85
CA ARG A 146 -22.56 -14.85 -6.70
C ARG A 146 -23.59 -15.99 -6.73
N PRO A 147 -24.11 -16.41 -7.91
CA PRO A 147 -24.92 -17.60 -8.03
C PRO A 147 -24.18 -18.86 -7.56
N ALA A 148 -24.88 -19.79 -6.91
CA ALA A 148 -24.27 -21.04 -6.41
C ALA A 148 -23.70 -21.93 -7.53
N THR A 149 -24.20 -21.77 -8.77
CA THR A 149 -23.67 -22.39 -9.99
C THR A 149 -22.32 -21.84 -10.42
N CYS A 150 -22.04 -20.56 -10.15
CA CYS A 150 -20.81 -19.89 -10.56
C CYS A 150 -19.65 -20.31 -9.64
N THR A 151 -18.88 -21.28 -10.13
CA THR A 151 -17.77 -21.94 -9.43
C THR A 151 -16.57 -22.08 -10.38
N GLY A 152 -15.40 -22.44 -9.85
CA GLY A 152 -14.18 -22.64 -10.65
C GLY A 152 -13.81 -21.40 -11.47
N ASN A 153 -13.70 -21.56 -12.79
CA ASN A 153 -13.40 -20.45 -13.71
C ASN A 153 -14.43 -19.30 -13.59
N CYS A 154 -15.74 -19.57 -13.52
CA CYS A 154 -16.75 -18.52 -13.40
C CYS A 154 -16.53 -17.65 -12.15
N GLN A 155 -16.22 -18.27 -11.01
CA GLN A 155 -15.91 -17.55 -9.78
C GLN A 155 -14.60 -16.74 -9.92
N ARG A 156 -13.56 -17.31 -10.52
CA ARG A 156 -12.28 -16.62 -10.74
C ARG A 156 -12.45 -15.39 -11.64
N ASP A 157 -13.16 -15.55 -12.74
CA ASP A 157 -13.18 -14.59 -13.85
C ASP A 157 -14.18 -13.45 -13.61
N ASN A 158 -15.34 -13.75 -12.99
CA ASN A 158 -16.42 -12.78 -12.76
C ASN A 158 -16.50 -12.27 -11.32
N TYR A 159 -15.79 -12.89 -10.37
CA TYR A 159 -15.82 -12.55 -8.93
C TYR A 159 -14.42 -12.45 -8.30
N SER A 160 -13.39 -12.18 -9.10
CA SER A 160 -12.07 -11.73 -8.62
C SER A 160 -11.36 -10.89 -9.68
N ASN A 161 -10.39 -10.06 -9.29
CA ASN A 161 -9.61 -9.23 -10.22
C ASN A 161 -8.63 -10.00 -11.12
N TYR A 162 -8.59 -11.33 -11.06
CA TYR A 162 -7.65 -12.20 -11.77
C TYR A 162 -7.43 -11.81 -13.25
N LEU A 163 -8.51 -11.64 -14.03
CA LEU A 163 -8.40 -11.30 -15.45
C LEU A 163 -7.86 -9.88 -15.70
N LEU A 164 -8.17 -8.92 -14.82
CA LEU A 164 -7.62 -7.56 -14.92
C LEU A 164 -6.14 -7.52 -14.53
N GLN A 165 -5.78 -8.20 -13.45
CA GLN A 165 -4.40 -8.32 -12.98
C GLN A 165 -3.53 -9.02 -14.04
N GLN A 166 -4.06 -10.07 -14.68
CA GLN A 166 -3.42 -10.72 -15.82
C GLN A 166 -3.23 -9.76 -17.01
N HIS A 167 -4.28 -9.03 -17.41
CA HIS A 167 -4.19 -8.10 -18.55
C HIS A 167 -3.32 -6.88 -18.28
N PHE A 168 -3.22 -6.39 -17.03
CA PHE A 168 -2.25 -5.38 -16.64
C PHE A 168 -0.83 -5.82 -17.01
N PHE A 169 -0.42 -7.03 -16.60
CA PHE A 169 0.90 -7.54 -16.91
C PHE A 169 1.07 -7.86 -18.41
N LEU A 170 0.05 -8.38 -19.10
CA LEU A 170 0.13 -8.61 -20.55
C LEU A 170 0.31 -7.28 -21.33
N ASN A 171 -0.42 -6.23 -20.97
CA ASN A 171 -0.31 -4.91 -21.60
C ASN A 171 1.04 -4.25 -21.25
N ALA A 172 1.48 -4.33 -19.99
CA ALA A 172 2.77 -3.82 -19.54
C ALA A 172 3.95 -4.51 -20.27
N LEU A 173 3.88 -5.82 -20.47
CA LEU A 173 4.94 -6.57 -21.16
C LEU A 173 4.95 -6.37 -22.69
N ASN A 174 3.79 -6.24 -23.34
CA ASN A 174 3.68 -6.33 -24.81
C ASN A 174 3.16 -5.05 -25.53
N GLY A 175 2.44 -4.17 -24.83
CA GLY A 175 1.82 -2.99 -25.43
C GLY A 175 2.81 -1.93 -25.87
N GLN A 176 2.45 -1.17 -26.91
CA GLN A 176 3.36 -0.22 -27.58
C GLN A 176 3.23 1.21 -27.03
N ASP A 177 2.10 1.54 -26.42
CA ASP A 177 1.73 2.83 -25.81
C ASP A 177 2.20 2.95 -24.35
N GLN A 178 3.39 2.42 -24.07
CA GLN A 178 3.98 2.29 -22.74
C GLN A 178 3.88 3.54 -21.85
N LEU A 179 4.07 4.74 -22.40
CA LEU A 179 3.92 6.01 -21.66
C LEU A 179 2.50 6.23 -21.13
N ARG A 180 1.49 5.91 -21.94
CA ARG A 180 0.07 6.03 -21.57
C ARG A 180 -0.25 5.07 -20.42
N GLN A 181 0.15 3.80 -20.56
CA GLN A 181 -0.02 2.80 -19.50
C GLN A 181 0.73 3.17 -18.21
N ARG A 182 1.99 3.61 -18.32
CA ARG A 182 2.84 3.97 -17.18
C ARG A 182 2.31 5.18 -16.42
N LEU A 183 1.79 6.19 -17.13
CA LEU A 183 1.14 7.36 -16.52
C LEU A 183 -0.25 7.02 -15.95
N ALA A 184 -1.01 6.12 -16.58
CA ALA A 184 -2.26 5.61 -16.02
C ALA A 184 -2.04 4.89 -14.69
N PHE A 185 -0.98 4.07 -14.60
CA PHE A 185 -0.60 3.39 -13.38
C PHE A 185 -0.18 4.38 -12.29
N ALA A 186 0.69 5.35 -12.60
CA ALA A 186 1.06 6.43 -11.68
C ALA A 186 -0.15 7.28 -11.21
N LEU A 187 -1.18 7.44 -12.05
CA LEU A 187 -2.43 8.09 -11.67
C LEU A 187 -3.30 7.19 -10.77
N SER A 188 -3.29 5.87 -10.92
CA SER A 188 -4.00 4.94 -10.01
C SER A 188 -3.39 4.87 -8.59
N GLU A 189 -2.13 5.32 -8.45
CA GLU A 189 -1.44 5.48 -7.16
C GLU A 189 -1.68 6.87 -6.50
N ILE A 190 -2.47 7.74 -7.15
CA ILE A 190 -2.86 9.07 -6.67
C ILE A 190 -4.38 9.16 -6.54
N LEU A 191 -5.11 8.72 -7.58
CA LEU A 191 -6.57 8.64 -7.66
C LEU A 191 -6.98 7.20 -7.37
N VAL A 192 -7.14 6.90 -6.08
CA VAL A 192 -7.15 5.53 -5.55
C VAL A 192 -8.57 4.97 -5.46
N VAL A 193 -8.73 3.70 -5.84
CA VAL A 193 -9.91 2.87 -5.53
C VAL A 193 -9.47 1.47 -5.12
N SER A 194 -10.27 0.79 -4.29
CA SER A 194 -9.99 -0.59 -3.87
C SER A 194 -11.15 -1.55 -4.18
N ALA A 195 -10.82 -2.75 -4.65
CA ALA A 195 -11.79 -3.83 -4.80
C ALA A 195 -12.22 -4.48 -3.47
N SER A 196 -11.61 -4.11 -2.34
CA SER A 196 -12.13 -4.42 -1.00
C SER A 196 -13.59 -3.98 -0.87
N ASP A 197 -13.89 -2.78 -1.37
CA ASP A 197 -15.22 -2.17 -1.30
C ASP A 197 -15.96 -2.25 -2.65
N VAL A 198 -15.23 -2.39 -3.76
CA VAL A 198 -15.73 -2.53 -5.14
C VAL A 198 -15.51 -3.97 -5.66
N PRO A 199 -16.35 -4.95 -5.23
CA PRO A 199 -15.99 -6.37 -5.24
C PRO A 199 -16.03 -7.08 -6.60
N LEU A 200 -16.48 -6.43 -7.67
CA LEU A 200 -16.60 -7.05 -9.00
C LEU A 200 -15.57 -6.51 -10.00
N PRO A 201 -14.88 -7.37 -10.76
CA PRO A 201 -13.86 -6.94 -11.71
C PRO A 201 -14.43 -6.10 -12.85
N SER A 202 -15.67 -6.34 -13.31
CA SER A 202 -16.29 -5.49 -14.33
C SER A 202 -16.57 -4.06 -13.86
N TRP A 203 -16.77 -3.84 -12.56
CA TRP A 203 -16.89 -2.50 -11.97
C TRP A 203 -15.52 -1.81 -11.90
N MET A 204 -14.49 -2.54 -11.44
CA MET A 204 -13.11 -2.06 -11.40
C MET A 204 -12.56 -1.71 -12.78
N ARG A 205 -12.88 -2.54 -13.81
CA ARG A 205 -12.46 -2.35 -15.21
C ARG A 205 -12.84 -0.98 -15.75
N GLY A 206 -14.04 -0.49 -15.44
CA GLY A 206 -14.52 0.83 -15.87
C GLY A 206 -13.61 1.96 -15.39
N TYR A 207 -13.14 1.88 -14.14
CA TYR A 207 -12.24 2.88 -13.55
C TYR A 207 -10.83 2.81 -14.13
N GLN A 208 -10.26 1.61 -14.25
CA GLN A 208 -8.91 1.43 -14.79
C GLN A 208 -8.83 1.85 -16.27
N GLN A 209 -9.89 1.59 -17.06
CA GLN A 209 -10.01 2.08 -18.43
C GLN A 209 -10.16 3.61 -18.51
N LEU A 210 -10.82 4.25 -17.54
CA LEU A 210 -10.96 5.71 -17.46
C LEU A 210 -9.59 6.36 -17.23
N LEU A 211 -8.86 5.94 -16.18
CA LEU A 211 -7.51 6.45 -15.89
C LEU A 211 -6.59 6.29 -17.09
N TYR A 212 -6.63 5.12 -17.74
CA TYR A 212 -5.87 4.83 -18.96
C TYR A 212 -6.23 5.71 -20.16
N SER A 213 -7.53 5.97 -20.37
CA SER A 213 -8.00 6.80 -21.47
C SER A 213 -7.60 8.27 -21.28
N SER A 214 -7.73 8.77 -20.06
CA SER A 214 -7.47 10.17 -19.68
C SER A 214 -6.01 10.44 -19.25
N ALA A 215 -5.12 9.44 -19.19
CA ALA A 215 -3.74 9.58 -18.73
C ALA A 215 -2.92 10.65 -19.47
N LEU A 216 -3.10 10.79 -20.79
CA LEU A 216 -2.42 11.81 -21.60
C LEU A 216 -3.22 13.13 -21.72
N GLY A 217 -4.36 13.23 -21.01
CA GLY A 217 -5.39 14.24 -21.19
C GLY A 217 -5.19 15.52 -20.36
N ASN A 218 -6.29 16.01 -19.77
CA ASN A 218 -6.34 17.20 -18.92
C ASN A 218 -6.70 16.83 -17.47
N PHE A 219 -6.06 17.46 -16.47
CA PHE A 219 -6.29 17.10 -15.07
C PHE A 219 -7.68 17.49 -14.54
N ARG A 220 -8.24 18.65 -14.93
CA ARG A 220 -9.59 19.05 -14.55
C ARG A 220 -10.63 18.06 -15.09
N GLN A 221 -10.50 17.69 -16.36
CA GLN A 221 -11.41 16.72 -16.96
C GLN A 221 -11.28 15.34 -16.32
N LEU A 222 -10.05 14.86 -16.07
CA LEU A 222 -9.81 13.62 -15.34
C LEU A 222 -10.46 13.65 -13.94
N LEU A 223 -10.36 14.76 -13.22
CA LEU A 223 -10.99 14.91 -11.90
C LEU A 223 -12.52 14.82 -12.00
N TYR A 224 -13.14 15.52 -12.95
CA TYR A 224 -14.58 15.44 -13.23
C TYR A 224 -15.04 14.01 -13.60
N ASP A 225 -14.32 13.37 -14.52
CA ASP A 225 -14.62 12.01 -14.98
C ASP A 225 -14.52 11.01 -13.82
N VAL A 226 -13.52 11.17 -12.93
CA VAL A 226 -13.35 10.39 -11.71
C VAL A 226 -14.47 10.67 -10.71
N THR A 227 -14.90 11.92 -10.52
CA THR A 227 -16.02 12.28 -9.63
C THR A 227 -17.31 11.55 -10.02
N LEU A 228 -17.64 11.49 -11.31
CA LEU A 228 -18.85 10.85 -11.80
C LEU A 228 -18.69 9.37 -12.12
N ASN A 229 -17.51 8.77 -11.91
CA ASN A 229 -17.35 7.34 -12.12
C ASN A 229 -18.03 6.54 -11.00
N PRO A 230 -18.92 5.57 -11.31
CA PRO A 230 -19.68 4.84 -10.29
C PRO A 230 -18.80 3.99 -9.36
N THR A 231 -17.62 3.55 -9.80
CA THR A 231 -16.66 2.82 -8.96
C THR A 231 -16.00 3.75 -7.93
N MET A 232 -15.66 4.99 -8.31
CA MET A 232 -15.20 6.01 -7.35
C MET A 232 -16.33 6.46 -6.42
N GLY A 233 -17.51 6.74 -6.99
CA GLY A 233 -18.68 7.14 -6.21
C GLY A 233 -19.10 6.10 -5.17
N ARG A 234 -18.91 4.80 -5.47
CA ARG A 234 -19.05 3.72 -4.50
C ARG A 234 -17.91 3.68 -3.48
N PHE A 235 -16.66 3.84 -3.90
CA PHE A 235 -15.49 3.70 -3.02
C PHE A 235 -15.44 4.77 -1.92
N LEU A 236 -15.93 5.98 -2.19
CA LEU A 236 -15.92 7.11 -1.26
C LEU A 236 -17.33 7.69 -0.98
N ASP A 237 -18.36 6.87 -1.14
CA ASP A 237 -19.76 7.14 -0.72
C ASP A 237 -20.43 8.42 -1.25
N MET A 238 -19.95 8.96 -2.37
CA MET A 238 -20.71 9.96 -3.16
C MET A 238 -21.97 9.34 -3.79
N LEU A 239 -21.93 8.05 -4.10
CA LEU A 239 -23.05 7.30 -4.67
C LEU A 239 -24.18 7.17 -3.64
N ASN A 240 -25.35 7.73 -3.95
CA ASN A 240 -26.50 7.91 -3.04
C ASN A 240 -26.29 8.92 -1.91
N ASN A 241 -25.26 9.77 -1.96
CA ASN A 241 -25.13 10.91 -1.04
C ASN A 241 -26.30 11.88 -1.23
N ARG A 242 -26.91 12.36 -0.13
CA ARG A 242 -28.22 13.04 -0.12
C ARG A 242 -28.21 14.20 0.87
N CYS A 243 -28.95 15.25 0.52
CA CYS A 243 -29.08 16.43 1.37
C CYS A 243 -30.13 16.28 2.48
N GLN A 244 -29.94 17.01 3.57
CA GLN A 244 -30.83 17.03 4.73
C GLN A 244 -31.83 18.19 4.63
N THR A 245 -33.07 17.98 5.06
CA THR A 245 -33.95 19.11 5.40
C THR A 245 -33.32 19.91 6.56
N ARG A 246 -32.94 21.17 6.29
CA ARG A 246 -32.44 22.11 7.30
C ARG A 246 -33.48 22.33 8.41
N THR A 247 -33.06 22.86 9.56
CA THR A 247 -33.97 23.26 10.64
C THR A 247 -33.86 24.77 10.86
N PRO A 248 -34.94 25.56 10.70
CA PRO A 248 -36.27 25.16 10.26
C PRO A 248 -36.30 24.64 8.80
N PRO A 249 -37.27 23.78 8.42
CA PRO A 249 -37.34 23.20 7.08
C PRO A 249 -37.60 24.22 5.96
N ASP A 250 -36.60 24.39 5.09
CA ASP A 250 -36.79 25.05 3.79
C ASP A 250 -37.11 23.99 2.71
N VAL A 251 -38.38 23.97 2.27
CA VAL A 251 -38.94 23.08 1.25
C VAL A 251 -38.33 23.27 -0.15
N ASN A 252 -37.49 24.29 -0.35
CA ASN A 252 -36.82 24.59 -1.60
C ASN A 252 -35.36 24.09 -1.63
N VAL A 253 -34.74 23.87 -0.45
CA VAL A 253 -33.34 23.40 -0.33
C VAL A 253 -33.24 21.89 -0.53
N CYS A 254 -34.16 21.12 0.06
CA CYS A 254 -34.23 19.65 -0.05
C CYS A 254 -35.70 19.19 -0.04
N ARG A 255 -36.05 18.17 -0.84
CA ARG A 255 -37.45 17.70 -0.98
C ARG A 255 -37.75 16.33 -0.37
N ASN A 256 -36.72 15.65 0.15
CA ASN A 256 -36.79 14.25 0.58
C ASN A 256 -37.09 14.04 2.09
N GLY A 257 -37.21 15.12 2.88
CA GLY A 257 -37.64 15.04 4.30
C GLY A 257 -36.68 14.31 5.26
N LEU A 258 -35.44 14.03 4.85
CA LEU A 258 -34.45 13.30 5.65
C LEU A 258 -33.84 14.17 6.77
N THR A 259 -33.42 13.51 7.85
CA THR A 259 -32.84 14.11 9.07
C THR A 259 -31.35 13.77 9.29
N SER A 260 -30.71 13.14 8.31
CA SER A 260 -29.29 12.76 8.31
C SER A 260 -28.44 13.71 7.45
N GLN A 261 -27.23 14.04 7.92
CA GLN A 261 -26.28 14.89 7.20
C GLN A 261 -25.71 14.21 5.93
N PRO A 262 -25.24 14.99 4.94
CA PRO A 262 -24.45 14.47 3.82
C PRO A 262 -23.22 13.68 4.26
N ASN A 263 -22.79 12.72 3.45
CA ASN A 263 -21.54 12.00 3.68
C ASN A 263 -20.34 12.87 3.26
N GLU A 264 -19.33 12.96 4.14
CA GLU A 264 -18.14 13.80 3.97
C GLU A 264 -16.97 13.12 3.23
N ASN A 265 -17.00 11.79 3.03
CA ASN A 265 -15.86 10.98 2.58
C ASN A 265 -15.27 11.49 1.25
N TYR A 266 -16.03 11.42 0.15
CA TYR A 266 -15.56 11.95 -1.14
C TYR A 266 -15.12 13.42 -1.09
N ALA A 267 -15.85 14.27 -0.36
CA ALA A 267 -15.53 15.69 -0.22
C ALA A 267 -14.18 15.95 0.45
N ARG A 268 -13.78 15.06 1.38
CA ARG A 268 -12.51 15.11 2.07
C ARG A 268 -11.37 14.56 1.23
N GLU A 269 -11.53 13.37 0.66
CA GLU A 269 -10.44 12.69 -0.06
C GLU A 269 -10.15 13.32 -1.42
N VAL A 270 -11.17 13.85 -2.13
CA VAL A 270 -10.98 14.60 -3.37
C VAL A 270 -10.08 15.82 -3.18
N LEU A 271 -10.14 16.45 -2.00
CA LEU A 271 -9.29 17.57 -1.62
C LEU A 271 -7.93 17.08 -1.09
N GLN A 272 -7.93 16.22 -0.08
CA GLN A 272 -6.75 15.94 0.74
C GLN A 272 -5.76 14.95 0.10
N LEU A 273 -6.23 14.04 -0.75
CA LEU A 273 -5.39 13.04 -1.42
C LEU A 273 -5.30 13.24 -2.93
N PHE A 274 -6.40 13.66 -3.56
CA PHE A 274 -6.52 13.62 -5.01
C PHE A 274 -6.21 14.93 -5.73
N SER A 275 -6.16 16.09 -5.03
CA SER A 275 -5.98 17.39 -5.70
C SER A 275 -5.07 18.40 -4.98
N ILE A 276 -5.38 18.81 -3.74
CA ILE A 276 -4.75 19.98 -3.09
C ILE A 276 -3.89 19.64 -1.88
N GLY A 277 -4.08 18.49 -1.24
CA GLY A 277 -3.32 18.13 -0.04
C GLY A 277 -3.76 18.88 1.22
N THR A 278 -3.31 18.40 2.38
CA THR A 278 -3.73 18.93 3.69
C THR A 278 -3.06 20.24 4.12
N PHE A 279 -1.96 20.66 3.48
CA PHE A 279 -1.25 21.91 3.80
C PHE A 279 -1.07 22.81 2.56
N VAL A 280 -1.13 24.13 2.74
CA VAL A 280 -0.86 25.14 1.69
C VAL A 280 0.57 24.97 1.17
N LEU A 281 0.75 24.98 -0.14
CA LEU A 281 2.03 24.75 -0.82
C LEU A 281 2.53 26.00 -1.54
N ASN A 282 3.83 26.26 -1.40
CA ASN A 282 4.59 27.05 -2.35
C ASN A 282 4.61 26.33 -3.72
N GLN A 283 4.85 27.09 -4.79
CA GLN A 283 4.91 26.53 -6.16
C GLN A 283 6.15 25.65 -6.41
N ASP A 284 7.08 25.59 -5.46
CA ASP A 284 8.22 24.66 -5.41
C ASP A 284 7.90 23.35 -4.64
N GLY A 285 6.67 23.19 -4.13
CA GLY A 285 6.23 22.02 -3.37
C GLY A 285 6.69 21.97 -1.91
N ALA A 286 7.28 23.06 -1.38
CA ALA A 286 7.45 23.25 0.06
C ALA A 286 6.12 23.68 0.73
N ARG A 287 5.95 23.38 2.03
CA ARG A 287 4.78 23.85 2.79
C ARG A 287 4.94 25.32 3.15
N VAL A 288 3.86 26.09 3.08
CA VAL A 288 3.79 27.44 3.64
C VAL A 288 3.66 27.33 5.16
N LEU A 289 4.42 28.15 5.89
CA LEU A 289 4.44 28.18 7.36
C LEU A 289 3.84 29.49 7.90
N ASP A 290 3.24 29.43 9.08
CA ASP A 290 2.79 30.60 9.84
C ASP A 290 3.96 31.35 10.51
N GLN A 291 3.66 32.44 11.24
CA GLN A 291 4.66 33.22 11.97
C GLN A 291 5.34 32.47 13.13
N SER A 292 4.81 31.31 13.53
CA SER A 292 5.38 30.42 14.56
C SER A 292 6.13 29.22 13.96
N GLY A 293 6.17 29.10 12.63
CA GLY A 293 6.79 27.98 11.92
C GLY A 293 5.89 26.76 11.69
N ASN A 294 4.61 26.81 12.04
CA ASN A 294 3.67 25.70 11.83
C ASN A 294 3.19 25.68 10.36
N PRO A 295 3.09 24.52 9.70
CA PRO A 295 2.47 24.43 8.38
C PRO A 295 0.99 24.84 8.38
N ILE A 296 0.60 25.69 7.43
CA ILE A 296 -0.77 26.20 7.31
C ILE A 296 -1.67 25.13 6.64
N PRO A 297 -2.79 24.71 7.25
CA PRO A 297 -3.74 23.79 6.63
C PRO A 297 -4.42 24.39 5.39
N THR A 298 -4.75 23.57 4.38
CA THR A 298 -5.36 24.07 3.12
C THR A 298 -6.85 24.41 3.25
N TYR A 299 -7.54 23.78 4.21
CA TYR A 299 -8.98 23.92 4.44
C TYR A 299 -9.29 23.56 5.91
N ASP A 300 -10.53 23.77 6.33
CA ASP A 300 -11.05 23.39 7.65
C ASP A 300 -12.25 22.42 7.54
N GLN A 301 -12.80 22.01 8.69
CA GLN A 301 -13.95 21.10 8.73
C GLN A 301 -15.20 21.70 8.08
N ALA A 302 -15.44 23.01 8.22
CA ALA A 302 -16.59 23.68 7.60
C ALA A 302 -16.48 23.64 6.07
N THR A 303 -15.28 23.79 5.52
CA THR A 303 -15.02 23.63 4.08
C THR A 303 -15.40 22.23 3.60
N ILE A 304 -15.06 21.17 4.33
CA ILE A 304 -15.45 19.79 3.98
C ILE A 304 -16.97 19.62 3.99
N GLU A 305 -17.65 20.12 5.02
CA GLU A 305 -19.11 20.05 5.14
C GLU A 305 -19.82 20.79 3.99
N GLU A 306 -19.26 21.90 3.50
CA GLU A 306 -19.78 22.66 2.35
C GLU A 306 -19.54 21.95 1.00
N PHE A 307 -18.40 21.29 0.79
CA PHE A 307 -18.18 20.43 -0.38
C PHE A 307 -19.04 19.16 -0.33
N ALA A 308 -19.24 18.56 0.84
CA ALA A 308 -20.12 17.41 1.02
C ALA A 308 -21.55 17.72 0.55
N ARG A 309 -22.04 18.95 0.79
CA ARG A 309 -23.31 19.43 0.25
C ARG A 309 -23.32 19.50 -1.29
N VAL A 310 -22.24 19.91 -1.96
CA VAL A 310 -22.14 19.89 -3.44
C VAL A 310 -22.27 18.46 -4.00
N PHE A 311 -21.57 17.49 -3.39
CA PHE A 311 -21.52 16.12 -3.88
C PHE A 311 -22.78 15.28 -3.56
N THR A 312 -23.85 15.89 -3.04
CA THR A 312 -25.17 15.24 -2.91
C THR A 312 -25.92 15.18 -4.25
N GLY A 313 -26.81 14.18 -4.40
CA GLY A 313 -27.76 14.08 -5.53
C GLY A 313 -27.46 12.99 -6.57
N TRP A 314 -26.33 12.29 -6.45
CA TRP A 314 -25.83 11.38 -7.50
C TRP A 314 -26.19 9.91 -7.26
N VAL A 315 -26.65 9.23 -8.32
CA VAL A 315 -27.07 7.81 -8.31
C VAL A 315 -26.51 7.08 -9.54
N LEU A 316 -26.57 5.75 -9.55
CA LEU A 316 -26.20 4.97 -10.74
C LEU A 316 -27.13 5.30 -11.91
N ALA A 317 -26.58 5.25 -13.13
CA ALA A 317 -27.36 5.23 -14.36
C ALA A 317 -28.34 4.03 -14.40
N PRO A 318 -29.37 4.04 -15.26
CA PRO A 318 -30.33 2.94 -15.40
C PRO A 318 -29.65 1.56 -15.53
N ALA A 319 -30.21 0.57 -14.83
CA ALA A 319 -29.63 -0.76 -14.69
C ALA A 319 -29.38 -1.45 -16.04
N LEU A 320 -28.27 -2.17 -16.15
CA LEU A 320 -27.89 -2.91 -17.35
C LEU A 320 -28.62 -4.26 -17.41
N PRO A 321 -28.83 -4.86 -18.60
CA PRO A 321 -29.22 -6.26 -18.72
C PRO A 321 -28.21 -7.18 -18.01
N ALA A 322 -28.71 -8.22 -17.35
CA ALA A 322 -27.87 -9.22 -16.69
C ALA A 322 -27.51 -10.39 -17.64
N PRO A 323 -26.44 -11.16 -17.34
CA PRO A 323 -26.15 -12.42 -18.02
C PRO A 323 -27.30 -13.41 -17.80
N ALA A 324 -27.78 -14.06 -18.86
CA ALA A 324 -28.89 -15.02 -18.75
C ALA A 324 -28.56 -16.19 -17.80
N GLU A 325 -27.30 -16.61 -17.76
CA GLU A 325 -26.77 -17.66 -16.87
C GLU A 325 -26.76 -17.26 -15.39
N SER A 326 -26.85 -15.96 -15.08
CA SER A 326 -26.83 -15.46 -13.70
C SER A 326 -28.17 -15.60 -12.97
N GLY A 327 -29.27 -15.81 -13.71
CA GLY A 327 -30.63 -15.86 -13.17
C GLY A 327 -31.23 -14.49 -12.77
N ALA A 328 -30.48 -13.39 -12.90
CA ALA A 328 -30.99 -12.04 -12.75
C ALA A 328 -31.53 -11.50 -14.10
N THR A 329 -32.40 -10.49 -14.05
CA THR A 329 -32.86 -9.76 -15.25
C THR A 329 -31.99 -8.54 -15.54
N THR A 330 -31.56 -7.84 -14.50
CA THR A 330 -30.73 -6.63 -14.58
C THR A 330 -29.68 -6.57 -13.47
N VAL A 331 -28.66 -5.74 -13.67
CA VAL A 331 -27.55 -5.51 -12.74
C VAL A 331 -27.26 -4.01 -12.55
N PRO A 332 -26.67 -3.61 -11.42
CA PRO A 332 -26.23 -2.22 -11.20
C PRO A 332 -25.30 -1.72 -12.30
N ASN A 333 -25.57 -0.51 -12.81
CA ASN A 333 -24.79 0.07 -13.90
C ASN A 333 -23.50 0.73 -13.38
N TYR A 334 -22.40 -0.03 -13.41
CA TYR A 334 -21.04 0.46 -13.17
C TYR A 334 -20.25 0.68 -14.49
N ARG A 335 -20.95 0.75 -15.62
CA ARG A 335 -20.36 1.03 -16.94
C ARG A 335 -20.40 2.51 -17.28
N ASP A 336 -21.56 3.12 -17.06
CA ASP A 336 -21.84 4.52 -17.42
C ASP A 336 -21.61 5.44 -16.21
N ALA A 337 -21.47 6.74 -16.45
CA ALA A 337 -21.31 7.73 -15.39
C ALA A 337 -22.55 7.79 -14.46
N MET A 338 -22.34 8.19 -13.21
CA MET A 338 -23.42 8.52 -12.29
C MET A 338 -24.27 9.68 -12.83
N VAL A 339 -25.57 9.64 -12.53
CA VAL A 339 -26.57 10.62 -12.99
C VAL A 339 -27.22 11.31 -11.80
N VAL A 340 -27.74 12.52 -12.02
CA VAL A 340 -28.51 13.25 -11.01
C VAL A 340 -29.85 12.56 -10.77
N HIS A 341 -30.17 12.25 -9.51
CA HIS A 341 -31.47 11.71 -9.12
C HIS A 341 -32.59 12.74 -9.37
N LYS A 342 -33.73 12.27 -9.90
CA LYS A 342 -34.89 13.10 -10.22
C LYS A 342 -36.16 12.40 -9.74
N ASP A 343 -37.05 13.17 -9.12
CA ASP A 343 -38.33 12.68 -8.64
C ASP A 343 -39.30 12.32 -9.78
N SER A 344 -40.49 11.81 -9.43
CA SER A 344 -41.55 11.44 -10.37
C SER A 344 -42.15 12.62 -11.16
N GLN A 345 -41.69 13.85 -10.94
CA GLN A 345 -42.00 15.04 -11.73
C GLN A 345 -40.76 15.57 -12.50
N GLY A 346 -39.65 14.82 -12.53
CA GLY A 346 -38.41 15.15 -13.24
C GLY A 346 -37.53 16.19 -12.53
N ARG A 347 -37.77 16.46 -11.24
CA ARG A 347 -37.08 17.52 -10.48
C ARG A 347 -35.97 16.94 -9.62
N GLU A 348 -34.86 17.67 -9.52
CA GLU A 348 -33.73 17.34 -8.64
C GLU A 348 -34.16 17.53 -7.18
N ASP A 349 -34.17 16.45 -6.39
CA ASP A 349 -34.78 16.34 -5.06
C ASP A 349 -33.82 15.86 -3.95
N TYR A 350 -32.70 15.23 -4.33
CA TYR A 350 -31.67 14.67 -3.44
C TYR A 350 -30.45 15.60 -3.24
N HIS A 351 -30.26 16.61 -4.09
CA HIS A 351 -29.15 17.56 -4.02
C HIS A 351 -29.48 18.76 -3.10
N ASP A 352 -28.52 19.22 -2.31
CA ASP A 352 -28.65 20.42 -1.48
C ASP A 352 -28.70 21.66 -2.39
N ARG A 353 -29.82 22.37 -2.44
CA ARG A 353 -29.97 23.56 -3.31
C ARG A 353 -29.75 24.89 -2.59
N GLY A 354 -29.25 24.87 -1.35
CA GLY A 354 -28.89 26.08 -0.61
C GLY A 354 -27.54 26.66 -1.04
N PRO A 355 -27.25 27.94 -0.74
CA PRO A 355 -25.95 28.56 -1.01
C PRO A 355 -24.82 27.84 -0.28
N LYS A 356 -23.60 27.91 -0.82
CA LYS A 356 -22.41 27.20 -0.30
C LYS A 356 -21.14 28.06 -0.38
N THR A 357 -20.23 27.89 0.59
CA THR A 357 -18.90 28.53 0.58
C THR A 357 -17.79 27.49 0.42
N LEU A 358 -17.04 27.56 -0.67
CA LEU A 358 -15.96 26.63 -1.03
C LEU A 358 -14.55 27.24 -0.78
N LEU A 359 -13.50 26.64 -1.35
CA LEU A 359 -12.10 27.04 -1.15
C LEU A 359 -11.91 28.54 -1.43
N ASN A 360 -11.11 29.19 -0.58
CA ASN A 360 -10.81 30.63 -0.65
C ASN A 360 -12.06 31.54 -0.61
N GLY A 361 -13.16 31.07 -0.02
CA GLY A 361 -14.40 31.85 0.17
C GLY A 361 -15.29 31.92 -1.08
N PHE A 362 -15.02 31.10 -2.10
CA PHE A 362 -15.80 31.06 -3.34
C PHE A 362 -17.27 30.72 -3.06
N GLN A 363 -18.20 31.56 -3.56
CA GLN A 363 -19.62 31.48 -3.26
C GLN A 363 -20.40 30.79 -4.37
N LEU A 364 -21.07 29.67 -4.05
CA LEU A 364 -22.18 29.15 -4.83
C LEU A 364 -23.49 29.79 -4.34
N PRO A 365 -24.30 30.42 -5.21
CA PRO A 365 -25.51 31.14 -4.79
C PRO A 365 -26.65 30.19 -4.36
N GLY A 366 -26.55 28.89 -4.64
CA GLY A 366 -27.64 27.94 -4.52
C GLY A 366 -28.64 28.06 -5.67
N GLY A 367 -29.64 27.18 -5.68
CA GLY A 367 -30.72 27.16 -6.67
C GLY A 367 -30.31 26.75 -8.11
N GLN A 368 -29.03 26.54 -8.38
CA GLN A 368 -28.50 26.03 -9.66
C GLN A 368 -28.90 24.55 -9.86
N SER A 369 -28.50 23.94 -10.98
CA SER A 369 -28.59 22.48 -11.15
C SER A 369 -27.39 21.77 -10.51
N THR A 370 -27.58 20.52 -10.12
CA THR A 370 -26.55 19.67 -9.52
C THR A 370 -25.29 19.57 -10.41
N GLU A 371 -25.47 19.53 -11.73
CA GLU A 371 -24.37 19.52 -12.72
C GLU A 371 -23.60 20.87 -12.78
N GLN A 372 -24.29 22.00 -12.58
CA GLN A 372 -23.67 23.33 -12.58
C GLN A 372 -22.84 23.57 -11.31
N GLU A 373 -23.37 23.19 -10.15
CA GLU A 373 -22.63 23.31 -8.88
C GLU A 373 -21.44 22.35 -8.84
N LEU A 374 -21.59 21.11 -9.35
CA LEU A 374 -20.47 20.18 -9.50
C LEU A 374 -19.36 20.75 -10.38
N ASN A 375 -19.68 21.25 -11.58
CA ASN A 375 -18.66 21.84 -12.46
C ASN A 375 -17.94 23.01 -11.79
N SER A 376 -18.69 23.91 -11.17
CA SER A 376 -18.14 25.07 -10.44
C SER A 376 -17.22 24.66 -9.28
N ALA A 377 -17.54 23.58 -8.57
CA ALA A 377 -16.71 23.04 -7.50
C ALA A 377 -15.44 22.34 -8.04
N ILE A 378 -15.55 21.58 -9.14
CA ILE A 378 -14.38 20.95 -9.79
C ILE A 378 -13.44 22.01 -10.39
N ASP A 379 -13.97 23.13 -10.90
CA ASP A 379 -13.17 24.28 -11.32
C ASP A 379 -12.49 24.95 -10.11
N ASN A 380 -13.22 25.21 -9.02
CA ASN A 380 -12.67 25.77 -7.78
C ASN A 380 -11.56 24.91 -7.17
N ILE A 381 -11.64 23.58 -7.30
CA ILE A 381 -10.57 22.65 -6.94
C ILE A 381 -9.42 22.72 -7.95
N ALA A 382 -9.68 22.52 -9.25
CA ALA A 382 -8.64 22.34 -10.26
C ALA A 382 -7.78 23.60 -10.49
N ASP A 383 -8.35 24.80 -10.31
CA ASP A 383 -7.60 26.06 -10.39
C ASP A 383 -6.84 26.42 -9.10
N HIS A 384 -7.08 25.70 -7.99
CA HIS A 384 -6.50 25.98 -6.68
C HIS A 384 -4.95 25.96 -6.72
N PRO A 385 -4.25 26.94 -6.12
CA PRO A 385 -2.78 27.05 -6.23
C PRO A 385 -1.98 25.81 -5.80
N ASN A 386 -2.51 24.97 -4.92
CA ASN A 386 -1.85 23.72 -4.51
C ASN A 386 -1.85 22.63 -5.59
N VAL A 387 -2.82 22.58 -6.53
CA VAL A 387 -2.97 21.42 -7.44
C VAL A 387 -1.72 21.17 -8.26
N ALA A 388 -1.16 22.23 -8.84
CA ALA A 388 0.04 22.13 -9.65
C ALA A 388 1.23 21.54 -8.84
N PRO A 389 1.68 22.11 -7.70
CA PRO A 389 2.79 21.54 -6.94
C PRO A 389 2.49 20.17 -6.33
N PHE A 390 1.25 19.92 -5.89
CA PHE A 390 0.84 18.64 -5.31
C PHE A 390 0.91 17.50 -6.34
N ILE A 391 0.24 17.65 -7.48
CA ILE A 391 0.23 16.64 -8.56
C ILE A 391 1.60 16.52 -9.23
N SER A 392 2.30 17.64 -9.51
CA SER A 392 3.63 17.61 -10.11
C SER A 392 4.63 16.85 -9.25
N ARG A 393 4.64 17.09 -7.93
CA ARG A 393 5.52 16.37 -6.99
C ARG A 393 5.24 14.88 -6.98
N GLN A 394 3.97 14.46 -6.89
CA GLN A 394 3.63 13.04 -6.87
C GLN A 394 3.96 12.34 -8.19
N LEU A 395 3.69 12.96 -9.35
CA LEU A 395 4.08 12.40 -10.65
C LEU A 395 5.61 12.26 -10.80
N ILE A 396 6.40 13.22 -10.30
CA ILE A 396 7.87 13.08 -10.29
C ILE A 396 8.30 11.93 -9.35
N GLN A 397 7.66 11.77 -8.19
CA GLN A 397 7.93 10.67 -7.26
C GLN A 397 7.60 9.30 -7.84
N ARG A 398 6.48 9.15 -8.56
CA ARG A 398 6.13 7.88 -9.20
C ARG A 398 7.06 7.57 -10.38
N LEU A 399 7.36 8.57 -11.23
CA LEU A 399 8.07 8.37 -12.51
C LEU A 399 9.60 8.43 -12.44
N VAL A 400 10.21 9.24 -11.56
CA VAL A 400 11.65 9.62 -11.68
C VAL A 400 12.46 9.48 -10.39
N THR A 401 12.05 10.12 -9.29
CA THR A 401 12.86 10.20 -8.05
C THR A 401 12.00 10.49 -6.83
N SER A 402 12.20 9.75 -5.74
CA SER A 402 11.49 9.90 -4.47
C SER A 402 11.75 11.26 -3.80
N ASN A 403 12.90 11.90 -4.11
CA ASN A 403 13.37 13.16 -3.55
C ASN A 403 13.64 14.20 -4.67
N PRO A 404 12.60 14.78 -5.30
CA PRO A 404 12.80 15.85 -6.28
C PRO A 404 13.24 17.16 -5.60
N SER A 405 14.08 17.96 -6.25
CA SER A 405 14.39 19.30 -5.72
C SER A 405 13.17 20.23 -5.82
N PRO A 406 13.08 21.26 -4.96
CA PRO A 406 12.02 22.27 -5.09
C PRO A 406 12.06 22.99 -6.45
N ALA A 407 13.27 23.18 -7.00
CA ALA A 407 13.44 23.75 -8.34
C ALA A 407 12.91 22.84 -9.45
N TYR A 408 13.00 21.51 -9.31
CA TYR A 408 12.38 20.55 -10.24
C TYR A 408 10.86 20.67 -10.20
N VAL A 409 10.27 20.62 -9.00
CA VAL A 409 8.82 20.79 -8.82
C VAL A 409 8.37 22.12 -9.44
N GLN A 410 9.04 23.23 -9.15
CA GLN A 410 8.72 24.55 -9.71
C GLN A 410 8.74 24.58 -11.25
N ARG A 411 9.70 23.90 -11.90
CA ARG A 411 9.76 23.83 -13.38
C ARG A 411 8.56 23.07 -13.95
N ILE A 412 8.15 21.98 -13.32
CA ILE A 412 6.99 21.17 -13.76
C ILE A 412 5.67 21.87 -13.45
N VAL A 413 5.58 22.57 -12.32
CA VAL A 413 4.45 23.44 -11.95
C VAL A 413 4.23 24.52 -12.99
N ASN A 414 5.29 25.16 -13.48
CA ASN A 414 5.18 26.16 -14.54
C ASN A 414 4.58 25.56 -15.83
N VAL A 415 4.94 24.32 -16.19
CA VAL A 415 4.37 23.61 -17.35
C VAL A 415 2.90 23.20 -17.11
N PHE A 416 2.56 22.74 -15.90
CA PHE A 416 1.19 22.40 -15.50
C PHE A 416 0.27 23.62 -15.59
N VAL A 417 0.72 24.76 -15.05
CA VAL A 417 -0.03 26.03 -15.01
C VAL A 417 -0.14 26.66 -16.40
N ALA A 418 0.92 26.65 -17.21
CA ALA A 418 0.89 27.16 -18.58
C ALA A 418 -0.08 26.39 -19.49
N ASN A 419 -0.47 25.16 -19.12
CA ASN A 419 -1.31 24.27 -19.92
C ASN A 419 -2.66 23.90 -19.29
N ARG A 420 -3.16 24.66 -18.29
CA ARG A 420 -4.44 24.36 -17.60
C ARG A 420 -5.61 24.04 -18.54
N THR A 421 -5.72 24.75 -19.67
CA THR A 421 -6.78 24.58 -20.67
C THR A 421 -6.42 23.64 -21.82
N SER A 422 -5.23 23.04 -21.83
CA SER A 422 -4.79 22.14 -22.89
C SER A 422 -5.45 20.76 -22.75
N PRO A 423 -6.00 20.17 -23.83
CA PRO A 423 -6.52 18.80 -23.79
C PRO A 423 -5.42 17.74 -23.59
N THR A 424 -4.14 18.11 -23.70
CA THR A 424 -2.98 17.22 -23.49
C THR A 424 -2.05 17.69 -22.36
N GLN A 425 -2.59 18.45 -21.40
CA GLN A 425 -1.84 18.98 -20.24
C GLN A 425 -0.98 17.91 -19.54
N LEU A 426 -1.54 16.73 -19.24
CA LEU A 426 -0.86 15.67 -18.51
C LEU A 426 0.29 15.05 -19.33
N LEU A 427 0.13 14.92 -20.65
CA LEU A 427 1.21 14.51 -21.54
C LEU A 427 2.34 15.56 -21.59
N GLN A 428 2.01 16.85 -21.60
CA GLN A 428 3.03 17.91 -21.57
C GLN A 428 3.77 17.95 -20.23
N VAL A 429 3.07 17.77 -19.11
CA VAL A 429 3.65 17.62 -17.77
C VAL A 429 4.55 16.40 -17.71
N ALA A 430 4.11 15.23 -18.19
CA ALA A 430 4.92 14.01 -18.21
C ALA A 430 6.16 14.14 -19.12
N ARG A 431 6.02 14.77 -20.29
CA ARG A 431 7.17 15.10 -21.17
C ARG A 431 8.16 16.03 -20.50
N ALA A 432 7.69 17.04 -19.75
CA ALA A 432 8.56 17.93 -19.00
C ALA A 432 9.29 17.18 -17.86
N ILE A 433 8.57 16.36 -17.09
CA ILE A 433 9.15 15.50 -16.03
C ILE A 433 10.27 14.62 -16.63
N LEU A 434 9.97 13.89 -17.70
CA LEU A 434 10.84 12.88 -18.31
C LEU A 434 11.99 13.45 -19.15
N LEU A 435 12.04 14.76 -19.38
CA LEU A 435 13.10 15.46 -20.12
C LEU A 435 13.82 16.53 -19.29
N ASP A 436 13.50 16.64 -17.99
CA ASP A 436 14.12 17.63 -17.10
C ASP A 436 15.61 17.33 -16.86
N ALA A 437 16.39 18.38 -16.57
CA ALA A 437 17.81 18.29 -16.26
C ALA A 437 18.11 17.46 -15.00
N GLU A 438 17.17 17.29 -14.06
CA GLU A 438 17.36 16.39 -12.91
C GLU A 438 17.02 14.93 -13.24
N ALA A 439 16.31 14.65 -14.34
CA ALA A 439 16.04 13.29 -14.82
C ALA A 439 17.11 12.76 -15.81
N ARG A 440 17.87 13.66 -16.47
CA ARG A 440 18.76 13.34 -17.60
C ARG A 440 20.18 13.92 -17.44
N GLY A 441 21.11 13.42 -18.25
CA GLY A 441 22.51 13.82 -18.24
C GLY A 441 23.24 13.44 -16.94
N SER A 442 24.21 14.26 -16.55
CA SER A 442 25.08 14.06 -15.39
C SER A 442 24.81 15.01 -14.22
N ALA A 443 23.73 15.81 -14.26
CA ALA A 443 23.44 16.82 -13.24
C ALA A 443 23.02 16.23 -11.87
N LYS A 444 22.76 14.92 -11.82
CA LYS A 444 22.53 14.13 -10.60
C LYS A 444 23.41 12.87 -10.63
N ASP A 445 24.68 13.06 -10.31
CA ASP A 445 25.60 11.99 -9.93
C ASP A 445 25.29 11.59 -8.47
N PRO A 446 24.98 10.32 -8.16
CA PRO A 446 24.80 9.84 -6.78
C PRO A 446 25.93 10.19 -5.78
N ILE A 447 27.14 10.54 -6.24
CA ILE A 447 28.22 11.08 -5.38
C ILE A 447 27.84 12.45 -4.79
N SER A 448 27.15 13.30 -5.56
CA SER A 448 26.74 14.66 -5.14
C SER A 448 25.29 14.76 -4.66
N ASP A 449 24.45 13.77 -4.99
CA ASP A 449 23.10 13.61 -4.43
C ASP A 449 22.81 12.14 -4.04
N PRO A 450 23.19 11.72 -2.82
CA PRO A 450 23.02 10.32 -2.37
C PRO A 450 21.55 9.95 -2.12
N ASN A 451 20.61 10.90 -2.22
CA ASN A 451 19.17 10.69 -2.06
C ASN A 451 18.44 10.57 -3.40
N TYR A 452 19.12 10.78 -4.52
CA TYR A 452 18.53 10.76 -5.86
C TYR A 452 18.16 9.35 -6.33
N GLY A 453 16.98 9.24 -6.95
CA GLY A 453 16.42 8.01 -7.48
C GLY A 453 15.16 7.58 -6.74
N LYS A 454 14.65 6.39 -7.05
CA LYS A 454 13.56 5.73 -6.30
C LYS A 454 13.79 4.23 -6.21
N LEU A 455 13.15 3.56 -5.27
CA LEU A 455 13.09 2.10 -5.26
C LEU A 455 12.07 1.63 -6.31
N ARG A 456 12.34 0.52 -7.02
CA ARG A 456 11.40 -0.08 -7.97
C ARG A 456 10.21 -0.69 -7.22
N GLU A 457 8.98 -0.21 -7.41
CA GLU A 457 7.76 -0.91 -6.94
C GLU A 457 7.69 -2.35 -7.52
N PRO A 458 7.13 -3.36 -6.82
CA PRO A 458 7.13 -4.76 -7.24
C PRO A 458 6.67 -5.03 -8.69
N ALA A 459 5.63 -4.37 -9.17
CA ALA A 459 5.10 -4.48 -10.51
C ALA A 459 6.15 -4.05 -11.54
N LEU A 460 6.79 -2.89 -11.34
CA LEU A 460 7.92 -2.47 -12.17
C LEU A 460 9.12 -3.40 -12.04
N PHE A 461 9.45 -3.89 -10.84
CA PHE A 461 10.57 -4.81 -10.63
C PHE A 461 10.38 -6.11 -11.44
N ILE A 462 9.15 -6.64 -11.45
CA ILE A 462 8.75 -7.79 -12.26
C ILE A 462 8.83 -7.46 -13.75
N THR A 463 8.18 -6.37 -14.21
CA THR A 463 8.12 -6.07 -15.65
C THR A 463 9.45 -5.64 -16.23
N ASN A 464 10.30 -4.93 -15.49
CA ASN A 464 11.64 -4.54 -15.97
C ASN A 464 12.52 -5.76 -16.21
N ILE A 465 12.54 -6.75 -15.30
CA ILE A 465 13.31 -7.99 -15.49
C ILE A 465 12.76 -8.80 -16.66
N LEU A 466 11.44 -8.92 -16.79
CA LEU A 466 10.83 -9.70 -17.87
C LEU A 466 11.01 -9.03 -19.24
N ARG A 467 10.93 -7.68 -19.33
CA ARG A 467 11.15 -6.92 -20.57
C ARG A 467 12.62 -6.87 -20.96
N ALA A 468 13.54 -6.68 -20.01
CA ALA A 468 14.97 -6.63 -20.27
C ALA A 468 15.50 -7.90 -20.98
N PHE A 469 14.88 -9.05 -20.71
CA PHE A 469 15.24 -10.33 -21.32
C PHE A 469 14.15 -10.95 -22.21
N ASN A 470 13.24 -10.12 -22.76
CA ASN A 470 12.20 -10.52 -23.73
C ASN A 470 11.42 -11.79 -23.33
N ALA A 471 10.95 -11.84 -22.09
CA ALA A 471 10.29 -13.02 -21.51
C ALA A 471 8.96 -13.38 -22.20
N SER A 472 8.72 -14.68 -22.36
CA SER A 472 7.38 -15.21 -22.64
C SER A 472 6.61 -15.34 -21.32
N SER A 473 5.36 -14.89 -21.27
CA SER A 473 4.53 -14.91 -20.05
C SER A 473 3.03 -15.01 -20.37
N ASP A 474 2.28 -15.74 -19.55
CA ASP A 474 0.81 -15.66 -19.49
C ASP A 474 0.27 -14.49 -18.65
N GLY A 475 1.16 -13.65 -18.09
CA GLY A 475 0.80 -12.44 -17.32
C GLY A 475 0.41 -12.70 -15.86
N ILE A 476 0.44 -13.95 -15.38
CA ILE A 476 -0.08 -14.29 -14.05
C ILE A 476 1.02 -14.12 -13.00
N LEU A 477 1.25 -12.84 -12.68
CA LEU A 477 2.38 -12.34 -11.90
C LEU A 477 1.95 -11.55 -10.65
N ASN A 478 0.63 -11.36 -10.43
CA ASN A 478 0.13 -10.64 -9.26
C ASN A 478 0.19 -11.47 -7.97
N SER A 479 -0.50 -12.62 -7.92
CA SER A 479 -0.50 -13.53 -6.77
C SER A 479 0.03 -14.88 -7.23
N LEU A 480 1.23 -15.27 -6.81
CA LEU A 480 1.94 -16.38 -7.44
C LEU A 480 2.78 -17.18 -6.44
N SER A 481 2.33 -18.39 -6.10
CA SER A 481 3.12 -19.35 -5.32
C SER A 481 3.72 -20.44 -6.23
N VAL A 482 5.04 -20.63 -6.17
CA VAL A 482 5.77 -21.65 -6.93
C VAL A 482 6.80 -22.32 -6.03
N GLY A 483 6.78 -23.66 -5.95
CA GLY A 483 7.73 -24.43 -5.11
C GLY A 483 7.56 -24.24 -3.60
N GLY A 484 6.44 -23.63 -3.16
CA GLY A 484 6.20 -23.24 -1.77
C GLY A 484 6.51 -21.78 -1.45
N SER A 485 7.08 -21.02 -2.40
CA SER A 485 7.43 -19.61 -2.22
C SER A 485 6.47 -18.69 -2.97
N ALA A 486 6.01 -17.67 -2.25
CA ALA A 486 5.16 -16.59 -2.74
C ALA A 486 6.04 -15.50 -3.41
N ILE A 487 5.77 -15.19 -4.69
CA ILE A 487 6.68 -14.46 -5.59
C ILE A 487 5.98 -13.51 -6.59
N GLY A 488 4.68 -13.23 -6.46
CA GLY A 488 3.99 -12.21 -7.26
C GLY A 488 4.08 -10.79 -6.66
N SER A 489 3.56 -9.77 -7.36
CA SER A 489 3.54 -8.39 -6.83
C SER A 489 2.75 -8.26 -5.53
N ALA A 490 1.60 -8.92 -5.41
CA ALA A 490 0.80 -8.99 -4.18
C ALA A 490 1.59 -9.62 -3.03
N ASP A 491 2.36 -10.66 -3.34
CA ASP A 491 3.26 -11.30 -2.37
C ASP A 491 4.40 -10.37 -1.96
N MET A 492 4.76 -9.37 -2.77
CA MET A 492 5.73 -8.33 -2.46
C MET A 492 5.10 -7.05 -1.87
N GLY A 493 3.80 -7.04 -1.58
CA GLY A 493 3.08 -5.92 -0.96
C GLY A 493 2.22 -5.06 -1.90
N GLU A 494 2.10 -5.45 -3.18
CA GLU A 494 1.45 -4.68 -4.24
C GLU A 494 0.40 -5.54 -4.98
N ASP A 495 -0.78 -5.68 -4.37
CA ASP A 495 -1.90 -6.43 -4.92
C ASP A 495 -2.75 -5.54 -5.83
N LEU A 496 -2.53 -5.63 -7.15
CA LEU A 496 -3.03 -4.67 -8.13
C LEU A 496 -4.56 -4.57 -8.09
N PHE A 497 -5.06 -3.34 -7.99
CA PHE A 497 -6.49 -2.98 -7.82
C PHE A 497 -7.12 -3.35 -6.46
N ASN A 498 -6.36 -3.96 -5.54
CA ASN A 498 -6.78 -4.31 -4.19
C ASN A 498 -6.04 -3.42 -3.16
N ALA A 499 -6.11 -2.09 -3.36
CA ALA A 499 -5.45 -1.10 -2.51
C ALA A 499 -5.77 -1.32 -1.02
N PRO A 500 -4.77 -1.46 -0.12
CA PRO A 500 -5.00 -1.71 1.30
C PRO A 500 -5.44 -0.46 2.10
N SER A 501 -5.36 0.73 1.48
CA SER A 501 -5.76 2.01 2.07
C SER A 501 -6.01 3.05 0.97
N VAL A 502 -6.52 4.22 1.36
CA VAL A 502 -6.64 5.41 0.49
C VAL A 502 -5.28 5.96 0.00
N PHE A 503 -4.14 5.53 0.58
CA PHE A 503 -2.77 5.82 0.09
C PHE A 503 -2.28 4.84 -0.99
N ASN A 504 -3.21 4.05 -1.54
CA ASN A 504 -2.92 2.84 -2.30
C ASN A 504 -1.96 1.93 -1.49
N PHE A 505 -0.89 1.42 -2.11
CA PHE A 505 0.11 0.56 -1.47
C PHE A 505 1.06 1.31 -0.52
N PHE A 506 1.35 2.59 -0.78
CA PHE A 506 2.33 3.36 -0.02
C PHE A 506 2.17 4.89 -0.09
N PRO A 507 2.21 5.61 1.04
CA PRO A 507 2.01 7.05 1.08
C PRO A 507 3.23 7.80 0.49
N PRO A 508 3.02 8.94 -0.21
CA PRO A 508 4.07 9.71 -0.89
C PRO A 508 5.10 10.36 0.07
N THR A 509 4.88 10.25 1.37
CA THR A 509 5.71 10.77 2.47
C THR A 509 6.48 9.69 3.24
N ALA A 510 6.29 8.40 2.93
CA ALA A 510 7.06 7.33 3.58
C ALA A 510 8.56 7.49 3.33
N ARG A 511 9.36 7.05 4.32
CA ARG A 511 10.81 7.28 4.39
C ARG A 511 11.59 6.00 4.16
N VAL A 512 12.84 6.17 3.73
CA VAL A 512 13.82 5.09 3.69
C VAL A 512 14.04 4.55 5.12
N PRO A 513 14.22 3.24 5.37
CA PRO A 513 14.45 2.72 6.72
C PRO A 513 15.79 3.19 7.31
N GLY A 514 15.73 3.95 8.42
CA GLY A 514 16.86 4.72 8.99
C GLY A 514 16.98 6.15 8.45
N GLU A 515 16.22 6.44 7.39
CA GLU A 515 16.34 7.59 6.49
C GLU A 515 15.63 8.87 6.95
N ASN A 516 16.30 10.01 6.88
CA ASN A 516 15.61 11.29 6.72
C ASN A 516 15.16 11.55 5.26
N ALA A 517 15.66 10.78 4.29
CA ALA A 517 15.20 10.81 2.90
C ALA A 517 13.79 10.19 2.75
N VAL A 518 13.01 10.74 1.81
CA VAL A 518 11.72 10.18 1.38
C VAL A 518 11.99 9.03 0.40
N GLY A 519 11.15 8.00 0.45
CA GLY A 519 11.26 6.79 -0.36
C GLY A 519 9.94 6.03 -0.27
N PRO A 520 8.88 6.45 -0.98
CA PRO A 520 7.52 5.97 -0.75
C PRO A 520 7.41 4.44 -0.80
N GLU A 521 8.05 3.85 -1.81
CA GLU A 521 8.01 2.42 -2.12
C GLU A 521 8.68 1.56 -1.02
N PHE A 522 9.47 2.17 -0.11
CA PHE A 522 10.02 1.46 1.04
C PHE A 522 8.96 1.07 2.08
N ALA A 523 7.76 1.67 2.09
CA ALA A 523 6.69 1.26 2.99
C ALA A 523 6.21 -0.20 2.74
N ILE A 524 6.51 -0.76 1.56
CA ILE A 524 6.31 -2.18 1.21
C ILE A 524 7.63 -2.96 1.01
N PHE A 525 8.81 -2.34 1.19
CA PHE A 525 10.10 -3.01 1.11
C PHE A 525 10.63 -3.39 2.50
N SER A 526 10.54 -4.68 2.80
CA SER A 526 10.71 -5.24 4.13
C SER A 526 11.60 -6.50 4.08
N SER A 527 11.94 -7.06 5.23
CA SER A 527 12.70 -8.32 5.30
C SER A 527 11.98 -9.49 4.61
N LEU A 528 10.64 -9.50 4.64
CA LEU A 528 9.84 -10.49 3.90
C LEU A 528 9.90 -10.25 2.39
N THR A 529 9.61 -9.01 1.96
CA THR A 529 9.39 -8.70 0.54
C THR A 529 10.69 -8.58 -0.25
N SER A 530 11.81 -8.23 0.39
CA SER A 530 13.16 -8.29 -0.21
C SER A 530 13.57 -9.71 -0.59
N LEU A 531 13.31 -10.71 0.28
CA LEU A 531 13.59 -12.12 -0.04
C LEU A 531 12.60 -12.69 -1.06
N ARG A 532 11.32 -12.28 -1.04
CA ARG A 532 10.36 -12.64 -2.11
C ARG A 532 10.78 -12.10 -3.48
N ARG A 533 11.36 -10.90 -3.56
CA ARG A 533 11.99 -10.34 -4.76
C ARG A 533 13.17 -11.21 -5.23
N ALA A 534 14.06 -11.63 -4.32
CA ALA A 534 15.15 -12.54 -4.66
C ALA A 534 14.66 -13.93 -5.14
N ASN A 535 13.57 -14.44 -4.57
CA ASN A 535 12.94 -15.70 -4.97
C ASN A 535 12.30 -15.60 -6.37
N PHE A 536 11.72 -14.46 -6.73
CA PHE A 536 11.24 -14.19 -8.10
C PHE A 536 12.39 -14.25 -9.11
N ILE A 537 13.52 -13.55 -8.86
CA ILE A 537 14.71 -13.60 -9.72
C ILE A 537 15.25 -15.03 -9.86
N ASN A 538 15.37 -15.76 -8.75
CA ASN A 538 15.72 -17.18 -8.77
C ASN A 538 14.79 -17.98 -9.71
N ARG A 539 13.48 -17.74 -9.61
CA ARG A 539 12.47 -18.51 -10.38
C ARG A 539 12.51 -18.21 -11.87
N VAL A 540 12.76 -16.97 -12.30
CA VAL A 540 12.75 -16.60 -13.74
C VAL A 540 14.12 -16.69 -14.43
N ILE A 541 15.23 -16.55 -13.68
CA ILE A 541 16.60 -16.60 -14.25
C ILE A 541 17.20 -18.01 -14.15
N LEU A 542 17.16 -18.64 -12.98
CA LEU A 542 17.77 -19.95 -12.73
C LEU A 542 16.82 -21.12 -13.05
N SER A 543 15.54 -20.85 -13.30
CA SER A 543 14.50 -21.85 -13.56
C SER A 543 13.45 -21.30 -14.56
N THR A 544 12.17 -21.65 -14.37
CA THR A 544 11.00 -21.05 -15.02
C THR A 544 9.81 -21.08 -14.06
N ILE A 545 8.87 -20.15 -14.18
CA ILE A 545 7.52 -20.26 -13.60
C ILE A 545 6.75 -21.26 -14.49
N PRO A 546 6.52 -22.52 -14.06
CA PRO A 546 6.12 -23.59 -14.97
C PRO A 546 4.63 -23.54 -15.27
N ALA A 547 4.21 -23.95 -16.47
CA ALA A 547 2.81 -24.08 -16.84
C ALA A 547 2.00 -24.94 -15.83
N ALA A 548 0.78 -24.49 -15.53
CA ALA A 548 -0.21 -25.16 -14.71
C ALA A 548 -1.63 -24.80 -15.19
N PRO A 549 -2.16 -25.49 -16.23
CA PRO A 549 -3.53 -25.29 -16.71
C PRO A 549 -4.61 -25.57 -15.65
N PRO A 550 -5.81 -24.96 -15.75
CA PRO A 550 -6.20 -23.96 -16.75
C PRO A 550 -5.64 -22.56 -16.46
N ASN A 551 -5.22 -22.30 -15.21
CA ASN A 551 -4.86 -20.95 -14.76
C ASN A 551 -3.66 -20.38 -15.52
N ARG A 552 -2.51 -21.05 -15.47
CA ARG A 552 -1.22 -20.59 -16.03
C ARG A 552 -0.83 -21.44 -17.24
N PRO A 553 -1.45 -21.28 -18.42
CA PRO A 553 -1.37 -22.26 -19.52
C PRO A 553 0.03 -22.39 -20.14
N SER A 554 0.84 -21.33 -20.15
CA SER A 554 2.22 -21.33 -20.65
C SER A 554 3.26 -21.07 -19.55
N GLY A 555 2.88 -20.41 -18.45
CA GLY A 555 3.78 -20.00 -17.39
C GLY A 555 4.58 -18.74 -17.75
N THR A 556 5.81 -18.63 -17.24
CA THR A 556 6.73 -17.53 -17.59
C THR A 556 8.16 -18.03 -17.69
N SER A 557 8.83 -17.68 -18.78
CA SER A 557 10.21 -18.10 -19.09
C SER A 557 10.98 -16.98 -19.81
N ILE A 558 12.29 -16.94 -19.55
CA ILE A 558 13.26 -16.10 -20.24
C ILE A 558 14.19 -17.05 -21.02
N ASP A 559 14.50 -16.72 -22.28
CA ASP A 559 15.66 -17.34 -22.95
C ASP A 559 16.87 -16.40 -22.94
N LEU A 560 18.02 -17.00 -22.62
CA LEU A 560 19.31 -16.35 -22.52
C LEU A 560 20.27 -16.81 -23.63
N ALA A 561 19.78 -17.49 -24.68
CA ALA A 561 20.62 -18.00 -25.78
C ALA A 561 21.39 -16.91 -26.52
N LEU A 562 20.84 -15.70 -26.59
CA LEU A 562 21.53 -14.54 -27.16
C LEU A 562 22.64 -13.99 -26.24
N TRP A 563 22.59 -14.29 -24.94
CA TRP A 563 23.54 -13.83 -23.93
C TRP A 563 24.69 -14.82 -23.68
N ASP A 564 24.45 -16.12 -23.89
CA ASP A 564 25.46 -17.18 -23.72
C ASP A 564 26.83 -16.90 -24.41
N PRO A 565 26.91 -16.30 -25.63
CA PRO A 565 28.19 -15.96 -26.25
C PRO A 565 29.03 -14.95 -25.46
N LEU A 566 28.39 -14.05 -24.70
CA LEU A 566 29.09 -13.05 -23.89
C LEU A 566 29.78 -13.68 -22.67
N ALA A 567 29.38 -14.87 -22.21
CA ALA A 567 30.00 -15.54 -21.07
C ALA A 567 31.45 -16.03 -21.29
N ALA A 568 31.94 -15.96 -22.53
CA ALA A 568 33.35 -16.13 -22.85
C ALA A 568 34.21 -14.96 -22.35
N ASP A 569 33.67 -13.74 -22.35
CA ASP A 569 34.31 -12.52 -21.84
C ASP A 569 33.44 -11.88 -20.72
N PRO A 570 33.73 -12.17 -19.44
CA PRO A 570 33.01 -11.60 -18.32
C PRO A 570 33.03 -10.07 -18.23
N ASP A 571 33.98 -9.36 -18.85
CA ASP A 571 33.94 -7.89 -18.91
C ASP A 571 32.84 -7.42 -19.87
N GLN A 572 32.77 -7.99 -21.08
CA GLN A 572 31.72 -7.66 -22.06
C GLN A 572 30.31 -8.03 -21.54
N LEU A 573 30.16 -9.19 -20.90
CA LEU A 573 28.90 -9.60 -20.26
C LEU A 573 28.46 -8.60 -19.18
N LEU A 574 29.38 -8.15 -18.33
CA LEU A 574 29.06 -7.21 -17.27
C LEU A 574 28.81 -5.79 -17.79
N ASP A 575 29.46 -5.35 -18.86
CA ASP A 575 29.21 -4.03 -19.45
C ASP A 575 27.84 -3.96 -20.16
N ALA A 576 27.44 -5.05 -20.84
CA ALA A 576 26.10 -5.19 -21.42
C ALA A 576 25.00 -5.17 -20.34
N LEU A 577 25.19 -5.93 -19.24
CA LEU A 577 24.26 -5.97 -18.12
C LEU A 577 24.27 -4.67 -17.29
N ASN A 578 25.41 -3.98 -17.19
CA ASN A 578 25.52 -2.66 -16.57
C ASN A 578 24.66 -1.63 -17.31
N LEU A 579 24.75 -1.59 -18.66
CA LEU A 579 23.90 -0.72 -19.47
C LEU A 579 22.41 -1.06 -19.30
N LEU A 580 22.04 -2.33 -19.41
CA LEU A 580 20.64 -2.76 -19.44
C LEU A 580 19.91 -2.68 -18.09
N LEU A 581 20.55 -3.11 -16.99
CA LEU A 581 19.91 -3.25 -15.68
C LEU A 581 20.25 -2.11 -14.71
N LEU A 582 21.46 -1.57 -14.80
CA LEU A 582 21.99 -0.56 -13.87
C LEU A 582 22.19 0.82 -14.51
N HIS A 583 21.87 0.98 -15.80
CA HIS A 583 22.00 2.24 -16.53
C HIS A 583 23.43 2.83 -16.52
N GLY A 584 24.44 1.97 -16.49
CA GLY A 584 25.85 2.35 -16.34
C GLY A 584 26.33 2.50 -14.89
N ALA A 585 25.46 2.34 -13.89
CA ALA A 585 25.74 2.64 -12.47
C ALA A 585 26.42 1.51 -11.66
N MET A 586 26.95 0.46 -12.30
CA MET A 586 27.76 -0.57 -11.62
C MET A 586 29.10 0.04 -11.16
N SER A 587 29.33 0.09 -9.84
CA SER A 587 30.62 0.47 -9.26
C SER A 587 31.74 -0.52 -9.63
N ALA A 588 32.99 -0.10 -9.59
CA ALA A 588 34.13 -0.95 -9.95
C ALA A 588 34.25 -2.16 -9.01
N GLU A 589 33.91 -1.93 -7.74
CA GLU A 589 33.79 -2.86 -6.63
C GLU A 589 32.70 -3.89 -6.91
N MET A 590 31.53 -3.46 -7.39
CA MET A 590 30.43 -4.35 -7.79
C MET A 590 30.83 -5.18 -9.02
N ARG A 591 31.43 -4.56 -10.04
CA ARG A 591 31.93 -5.23 -11.24
C ARG A 591 32.96 -6.31 -10.89
N ALA A 592 33.94 -6.00 -10.04
CA ALA A 592 34.94 -6.96 -9.57
C ALA A 592 34.34 -8.10 -8.73
N THR A 593 33.42 -7.78 -7.82
CA THR A 593 32.72 -8.74 -6.95
C THR A 593 31.92 -9.75 -7.77
N ILE A 594 31.11 -9.28 -8.72
CA ILE A 594 30.31 -10.16 -9.60
C ILE A 594 31.21 -10.90 -10.60
N LYS A 595 32.24 -10.26 -11.16
CA LYS A 595 33.20 -10.91 -12.06
C LYS A 595 33.86 -12.12 -11.41
N THR A 596 34.23 -12.02 -10.13
CA THR A 596 34.82 -13.13 -9.35
C THR A 596 33.85 -14.32 -9.23
N ALA A 597 32.57 -14.06 -8.97
CA ALA A 597 31.55 -15.12 -8.95
C ALA A 597 31.36 -15.75 -10.33
N VAL A 598 31.28 -14.94 -11.39
CA VAL A 598 31.12 -15.40 -12.78
C VAL A 598 32.33 -16.21 -13.27
N THR A 599 33.56 -15.81 -12.92
CA THR A 599 34.76 -16.59 -13.30
C THR A 599 34.92 -17.88 -12.51
N SER A 600 34.37 -17.97 -11.29
CA SER A 600 34.35 -19.22 -10.52
C SER A 600 33.47 -20.31 -11.15
N VAL A 601 32.47 -19.93 -11.96
CA VAL A 601 31.73 -20.87 -12.81
C VAL A 601 32.62 -21.31 -14.00
N PRO A 602 32.77 -22.61 -14.28
CA PRO A 602 33.57 -23.12 -15.39
C PRO A 602 33.17 -22.50 -16.74
N ALA A 603 34.14 -22.21 -17.60
CA ALA A 603 33.90 -21.65 -18.94
C ALA A 603 33.12 -22.62 -19.87
N SER A 604 33.04 -23.90 -19.51
CA SER A 604 32.19 -24.91 -20.16
C SER A 604 30.69 -24.77 -19.86
N ASP A 605 30.29 -23.92 -18.91
CA ASP A 605 28.88 -23.61 -18.63
C ASP A 605 28.61 -22.10 -18.80
N PRO A 606 28.50 -21.62 -20.06
CA PRO A 606 28.21 -20.22 -20.35
C PRO A 606 26.82 -19.79 -19.83
N ARG A 607 25.82 -20.68 -19.84
CA ARG A 607 24.47 -20.38 -19.39
C ARG A 607 24.43 -20.14 -17.88
N LEU A 608 25.17 -20.91 -17.07
CA LEU A 608 25.30 -20.65 -15.63
C LEU A 608 26.12 -19.38 -15.33
N ARG A 609 27.11 -19.03 -16.16
CA ARG A 609 27.81 -17.73 -16.06
C ARG A 609 26.86 -16.55 -16.26
N VAL A 610 26.10 -16.55 -17.35
CA VAL A 610 25.08 -15.52 -17.63
C VAL A 610 24.05 -15.46 -16.49
N ARG A 611 23.49 -16.60 -16.08
CA ARG A 611 22.52 -16.67 -14.98
C ARG A 611 23.08 -16.16 -13.65
N THR A 612 24.34 -16.44 -13.35
CA THR A 612 25.01 -15.95 -12.13
C THR A 612 25.20 -14.44 -12.16
N ALA A 613 25.62 -13.88 -13.29
CA ALA A 613 25.73 -12.43 -13.48
C ALA A 613 24.36 -11.73 -13.32
N ILE A 614 23.34 -12.19 -14.05
CA ILE A 614 21.99 -11.60 -14.00
C ILE A 614 21.38 -11.74 -12.60
N TYR A 615 21.48 -12.91 -11.96
CA TYR A 615 20.97 -13.11 -10.61
C TYR A 615 21.60 -12.11 -9.63
N LEU A 616 22.93 -12.05 -9.57
CA LEU A 616 23.65 -11.21 -8.62
C LEU A 616 23.35 -9.72 -8.81
N ILE A 617 23.24 -9.26 -10.07
CA ILE A 617 22.79 -7.89 -10.36
C ILE A 617 21.35 -7.71 -9.89
N ALA A 618 20.40 -8.54 -10.35
CA ALA A 618 18.98 -8.34 -10.12
C ALA A 618 18.52 -8.55 -8.66
N THR A 619 19.28 -9.28 -7.84
CA THR A 619 19.05 -9.38 -6.38
C THR A 619 19.78 -8.32 -5.56
N SER A 620 20.67 -7.52 -6.17
CA SER A 620 21.42 -6.48 -5.45
C SER A 620 20.54 -5.29 -5.07
N SER A 621 20.89 -4.60 -3.98
CA SER A 621 20.31 -3.30 -3.59
C SER A 621 20.47 -2.24 -4.69
N GLN A 622 21.57 -2.32 -5.44
CA GLN A 622 21.91 -1.47 -6.57
C GLN A 622 20.92 -1.62 -7.73
N TYR A 623 20.34 -2.82 -7.94
CA TYR A 623 19.22 -3.02 -8.86
C TYR A 623 17.84 -2.80 -8.22
N GLN A 624 17.69 -2.85 -6.89
CA GLN A 624 16.39 -2.47 -6.31
C GLN A 624 16.09 -0.97 -6.50
N VAL A 625 17.12 -0.13 -6.66
CA VAL A 625 17.01 1.32 -6.83
C VAL A 625 17.20 1.76 -8.30
N GLN A 626 16.26 2.53 -8.84
CA GLN A 626 16.43 3.30 -10.08
C GLN A 626 17.30 4.53 -9.78
N ARG A 627 18.50 4.63 -10.39
CA ARG A 627 19.42 5.76 -10.21
C ARG A 627 20.23 6.09 -11.48
N GLY A 628 20.99 7.19 -11.42
CA GLY A 628 22.05 7.52 -12.37
C GLY A 628 23.37 6.81 -12.08
N ALA A 629 24.34 6.93 -13.01
CA ALA A 629 25.66 6.33 -12.86
C ALA A 629 26.57 7.12 -11.91
N ALA A 630 27.32 6.39 -11.07
CA ALA A 630 28.32 6.89 -10.14
C ALA A 630 29.43 5.82 -9.95
N ALA A 631 30.65 6.25 -9.65
CA ALA A 631 31.71 5.40 -9.12
C ALA A 631 31.88 5.69 -7.62
N VAL A 632 31.71 4.68 -6.76
CA VAL A 632 31.66 4.85 -5.30
C VAL A 632 32.65 3.92 -4.63
N ALA A 633 33.60 4.48 -3.86
CA ALA A 633 34.57 3.73 -3.06
C ALA A 633 34.44 4.10 -1.58
N PHE A 634 34.35 3.11 -0.68
CA PHE A 634 34.31 3.31 0.78
C PHE A 634 34.76 2.07 1.57
N GLU A 635 34.90 2.24 2.90
CA GLU A 635 35.59 1.34 3.84
C GLU A 635 34.72 0.20 4.42
N ARG A 636 35.31 -0.63 5.30
CA ARG A 636 34.67 -1.79 5.97
C ARG A 636 34.78 -1.72 7.49
N LEU A 637 33.77 -2.23 8.21
CA LEU A 637 33.88 -2.64 9.62
C LEU A 637 33.26 -4.04 9.85
N GLY A 638 33.52 -4.63 11.02
CA GLY A 638 33.49 -6.09 11.26
C GLY A 638 32.25 -6.68 11.96
N ILE A 639 32.38 -7.95 12.32
CA ILE A 639 31.30 -8.86 12.77
C ILE A 639 31.40 -9.15 14.28
N PHE A 640 30.26 -9.37 14.95
CA PHE A 640 30.16 -9.72 16.37
C PHE A 640 30.06 -11.24 16.63
N ASN A 641 30.44 -11.65 17.85
CA ASN A 641 30.34 -13.04 18.33
C ASN A 641 28.96 -13.34 18.95
N ALA A 642 28.58 -14.62 18.96
CA ALA A 642 27.38 -15.11 19.65
C ALA A 642 27.68 -15.59 21.08
N MET A 643 26.69 -15.44 21.96
CA MET A 643 26.61 -16.10 23.28
C MET A 643 25.17 -16.57 23.52
N ALA A 644 24.96 -17.55 24.39
CA ALA A 644 23.63 -18.08 24.70
C ALA A 644 23.51 -18.42 26.20
N GLN A 645 22.54 -17.80 26.89
CA GLN A 645 22.11 -18.24 28.22
C GLN A 645 20.70 -17.73 28.59
N THR A 646 20.26 -18.08 29.81
CA THR A 646 18.85 -18.10 30.25
C THR A 646 18.21 -16.73 30.45
N ALA A 647 17.02 -16.54 29.87
CA ALA A 647 16.18 -15.37 30.10
C ALA A 647 15.43 -15.44 31.45
N GLY A 648 15.92 -14.69 32.43
CA GLY A 648 15.08 -14.07 33.46
C GLY A 648 14.70 -12.65 33.01
N ASP A 649 13.54 -12.15 33.45
CA ASP A 649 12.94 -10.88 33.04
C ASP A 649 12.67 -10.78 31.51
N TYR A 650 11.54 -11.34 31.07
CA TYR A 650 11.00 -11.20 29.72
C TYR A 650 9.71 -10.38 29.75
N ILE A 651 9.56 -9.38 28.87
CA ILE A 651 8.37 -8.53 28.75
C ILE A 651 8.05 -8.28 27.27
N VAL A 652 6.76 -8.26 26.92
CA VAL A 652 6.25 -8.15 25.55
C VAL A 652 5.11 -7.15 25.43
N LEU A 653 5.19 -6.31 24.41
CA LEU A 653 4.08 -5.48 23.92
C LEU A 653 3.55 -6.02 22.59
N VAL A 654 2.23 -6.07 22.41
CA VAL A 654 1.57 -6.47 21.15
C VAL A 654 0.55 -5.42 20.73
N CYS A 655 0.89 -4.64 19.71
CA CYS A 655 0.00 -3.64 19.11
C CYS A 655 -0.94 -4.32 18.11
N ILE A 656 -2.26 -4.11 18.27
CA ILE A 656 -3.29 -4.38 17.26
C ILE A 656 -3.76 -3.02 16.70
N PHE A 657 -3.42 -2.69 15.45
CA PHE A 657 -3.92 -1.47 14.81
C PHE A 657 -5.20 -1.73 14.00
N LEU A 658 -6.26 -0.98 14.31
CA LEU A 658 -7.57 -1.05 13.67
C LEU A 658 -7.66 0.03 12.58
N PHE A 659 -7.20 -0.31 11.37
CA PHE A 659 -7.11 0.66 10.27
C PHE A 659 -8.48 1.06 9.72
N GLY A 660 -8.67 2.36 9.56
CA GLY A 660 -9.89 2.98 9.06
C GLY A 660 -10.71 3.69 10.14
N GLY A 661 -10.24 3.81 11.39
CA GLY A 661 -10.97 4.52 12.44
C GLY A 661 -12.20 3.76 12.93
N ASN A 662 -12.03 2.93 13.95
CA ASN A 662 -13.08 2.11 14.56
C ASN A 662 -14.20 2.93 15.23
N ASP A 663 -15.46 2.53 15.07
CA ASP A 663 -16.59 3.08 15.83
C ASP A 663 -16.57 2.58 17.29
N ALA A 664 -15.81 3.28 18.12
CA ALA A 664 -15.66 2.97 19.53
C ALA A 664 -16.99 3.14 20.31
N SER A 665 -17.92 3.96 19.82
CA SER A 665 -19.25 4.16 20.44
C SER A 665 -20.24 3.03 20.15
N ASN A 666 -20.00 2.17 19.15
CA ASN A 666 -20.68 0.86 19.06
C ASN A 666 -19.87 -0.28 19.70
N MET A 667 -18.65 -0.01 20.16
CA MET A 667 -17.77 -1.01 20.80
C MET A 667 -17.97 -1.07 22.32
N VAL A 668 -18.11 0.09 22.96
CA VAL A 668 -18.38 0.27 24.40
C VAL A 668 -19.51 1.29 24.56
N ILE A 669 -20.64 0.85 25.10
CA ILE A 669 -21.91 1.58 25.13
C ILE A 669 -22.32 1.86 26.59
N PRO A 670 -22.71 3.08 26.98
CA PRO A 670 -23.24 3.35 28.31
C PRO A 670 -24.66 2.80 28.41
N ASP A 671 -24.83 1.70 29.13
CA ASP A 671 -26.13 1.04 29.30
C ASP A 671 -27.05 1.82 30.25
N SER A 672 -26.48 2.43 31.29
CA SER A 672 -27.19 3.35 32.18
C SER A 672 -27.61 4.67 31.51
N ASP A 673 -27.05 5.02 30.34
CA ASP A 673 -27.48 6.16 29.50
C ASP A 673 -27.87 5.69 28.08
N TYR A 674 -28.41 4.47 27.97
CA TYR A 674 -28.76 3.87 26.69
C TYR A 674 -29.78 4.72 25.90
N ALA A 675 -30.64 5.47 26.58
CA ALA A 675 -31.61 6.36 25.95
C ALA A 675 -30.95 7.44 25.08
N SER A 676 -29.87 8.08 25.57
CA SER A 676 -29.13 9.11 24.83
C SER A 676 -28.36 8.51 23.66
N TYR A 677 -27.73 7.36 23.88
CA TYR A 677 -27.08 6.55 22.83
C TYR A 677 -28.06 6.17 21.71
N ALA A 678 -29.22 5.61 22.06
CA ALA A 678 -30.23 5.21 21.09
C ALA A 678 -30.82 6.41 20.34
N ALA A 679 -31.10 7.53 21.03
CA ALA A 679 -31.62 8.74 20.40
C ALA A 679 -30.71 9.27 19.29
N ALA A 680 -29.39 9.21 19.47
CA ALA A 680 -28.42 9.65 18.46
C ALA A 680 -28.25 8.66 17.28
N ARG A 681 -28.47 7.36 17.49
CA ARG A 681 -28.08 6.30 16.54
C ARG A 681 -29.22 5.49 15.90
N GLN A 682 -30.40 5.49 16.51
CA GLN A 682 -31.56 4.71 16.05
C GLN A 682 -32.09 5.20 14.69
N ALA A 683 -31.98 6.50 14.40
CA ALA A 683 -32.51 7.12 13.18
C ALA A 683 -31.87 6.61 11.89
N ALA A 684 -30.61 6.14 11.93
CA ALA A 684 -29.95 5.47 10.80
C ALA A 684 -29.79 3.95 11.01
N GLY A 685 -30.49 3.36 11.98
CA GLY A 685 -30.51 1.91 12.20
C GLY A 685 -29.22 1.28 12.73
N ILE A 686 -28.26 2.07 13.24
CA ILE A 686 -26.96 1.55 13.73
C ILE A 686 -26.88 1.35 15.25
N ALA A 687 -27.92 1.68 16.00
CA ALA A 687 -27.96 1.51 17.46
C ALA A 687 -28.05 0.01 17.84
N ILE A 688 -27.04 -0.50 18.57
CA ILE A 688 -27.02 -1.86 19.10
C ILE A 688 -28.14 -2.01 20.15
N PRO A 689 -29.07 -2.97 20.04
CA PRO A 689 -30.18 -3.11 20.97
C PRO A 689 -29.71 -3.39 22.40
N GLN A 690 -30.25 -2.68 23.39
CA GLN A 690 -29.88 -2.80 24.81
C GLN A 690 -29.88 -4.25 25.32
N SER A 691 -30.88 -5.04 24.91
CA SER A 691 -31.03 -6.47 25.27
C SER A 691 -29.99 -7.40 24.62
N SER A 692 -29.15 -6.90 23.72
CA SER A 692 -28.03 -7.63 23.11
C SER A 692 -26.65 -7.20 23.61
N LEU A 693 -26.59 -6.24 24.55
CA LEU A 693 -25.35 -5.74 25.13
C LEU A 693 -24.70 -6.77 26.06
N LEU A 694 -23.40 -6.95 25.90
CA LEU A 694 -22.57 -7.78 26.79
C LEU A 694 -22.21 -6.95 28.03
N GLN A 695 -23.03 -7.06 29.07
CA GLN A 695 -22.99 -6.24 30.28
C GLN A 695 -21.65 -6.31 31.05
N ILE A 696 -21.13 -5.14 31.42
CA ILE A 696 -19.93 -4.92 32.22
C ILE A 696 -20.13 -3.72 33.18
N SER A 697 -19.44 -3.73 34.32
CA SER A 697 -19.55 -2.69 35.36
C SER A 697 -18.16 -2.27 35.85
N PRO A 698 -17.62 -1.10 35.45
CA PRO A 698 -16.32 -0.61 35.89
C PRO A 698 -16.37 0.01 37.30
N PRO A 699 -15.56 -0.46 38.27
CA PRO A 699 -15.46 0.15 39.60
C PRO A 699 -15.14 1.66 39.61
N SER A 700 -14.40 2.18 38.62
CA SER A 700 -14.06 3.60 38.52
C SER A 700 -15.24 4.52 38.14
N ILE A 701 -16.37 3.95 37.70
CA ILE A 701 -17.63 4.66 37.42
C ILE A 701 -18.76 4.02 38.23
N ALA A 702 -18.57 3.98 39.55
CA ALA A 702 -19.47 3.35 40.49
C ALA A 702 -20.92 3.85 40.35
N GLY A 703 -21.84 2.93 40.08
CA GLY A 703 -23.27 3.21 39.86
C GLY A 703 -23.70 3.22 38.39
N SER A 704 -22.78 3.10 37.43
CA SER A 704 -23.09 3.01 35.99
C SER A 704 -22.80 1.62 35.41
N THR A 705 -23.73 1.10 34.62
CA THR A 705 -23.59 -0.08 33.76
C THR A 705 -23.15 0.31 32.35
N PHE A 706 -22.36 -0.56 31.72
CA PHE A 706 -21.91 -0.44 30.34
C PHE A 706 -22.09 -1.77 29.60
N GLY A 707 -22.11 -1.73 28.28
CA GLY A 707 -22.23 -2.90 27.41
C GLY A 707 -21.12 -2.95 26.35
N LEU A 708 -20.52 -4.12 26.15
CA LEU A 708 -19.73 -4.39 24.94
C LEU A 708 -20.66 -4.85 23.79
N HIS A 709 -20.24 -4.61 22.55
CA HIS A 709 -20.92 -5.11 21.35
C HIS A 709 -21.14 -6.64 21.41
N PRO A 710 -22.28 -7.20 20.93
CA PRO A 710 -22.56 -8.65 20.98
C PRO A 710 -21.48 -9.55 20.36
N SER A 711 -20.70 -9.07 19.39
CA SER A 711 -19.54 -9.79 18.82
C SER A 711 -18.35 -9.99 19.80
N LEU A 712 -18.31 -9.26 20.92
CA LEU A 712 -17.16 -9.17 21.82
C LEU A 712 -17.17 -10.21 22.96
N THR A 713 -17.76 -11.38 22.72
CA THR A 713 -17.88 -12.49 23.70
C THR A 713 -16.55 -12.91 24.32
N GLY A 714 -15.50 -13.09 23.52
CA GLY A 714 -14.17 -13.43 24.01
C GLY A 714 -13.53 -12.31 24.85
N LEU A 715 -13.90 -11.05 24.63
CA LEU A 715 -13.48 -9.93 25.47
C LEU A 715 -14.29 -9.86 26.78
N LEU A 716 -15.57 -10.22 26.76
CA LEU A 716 -16.37 -10.36 27.99
C LEU A 716 -15.79 -11.43 28.94
N GLU A 717 -15.33 -12.57 28.39
CA GLU A 717 -14.61 -13.59 29.18
C GLU A 717 -13.34 -13.02 29.81
N LEU A 718 -12.54 -12.25 29.07
CA LEU A 718 -11.32 -11.62 29.59
C LEU A 718 -11.60 -10.52 30.62
N TRP A 719 -12.71 -9.79 30.47
CA TRP A 719 -13.20 -8.85 31.48
C TRP A 719 -13.53 -9.58 32.79
N GLY A 720 -14.32 -10.68 32.71
CA GLY A 720 -14.67 -11.51 33.87
C GLY A 720 -13.47 -12.17 34.57
N LEU A 721 -12.37 -12.40 33.85
CA LEU A 721 -11.10 -12.89 34.40
C LEU A 721 -10.19 -11.78 34.99
N GLY A 722 -10.58 -10.51 34.88
CA GLY A 722 -9.75 -9.36 35.27
C GLY A 722 -8.48 -9.26 34.40
N LYS A 723 -8.60 -9.53 33.10
CA LYS A 723 -7.49 -9.55 32.11
C LYS A 723 -7.71 -8.62 30.91
N LEU A 724 -8.82 -7.89 30.90
CA LEU A 724 -9.12 -6.82 29.97
C LEU A 724 -9.43 -5.52 30.73
N ALA A 725 -8.82 -4.42 30.34
CA ALA A 725 -9.19 -3.07 30.74
C ALA A 725 -9.63 -2.26 29.51
N VAL A 726 -10.45 -1.22 29.73
CA VAL A 726 -10.75 -0.20 28.72
C VAL A 726 -10.06 1.09 29.11
N VAL A 727 -9.29 1.69 28.20
CA VAL A 727 -8.80 3.06 28.36
C VAL A 727 -9.67 3.98 27.52
N THR A 728 -10.31 4.94 28.17
CA THR A 728 -11.42 5.73 27.63
C THR A 728 -10.99 7.13 27.22
N ASN A 729 -11.64 7.66 26.18
CA ASN A 729 -11.43 9.02 25.67
C ASN A 729 -9.97 9.36 25.32
N VAL A 730 -9.28 8.40 24.71
CA VAL A 730 -7.86 8.50 24.28
C VAL A 730 -7.79 9.02 22.85
N GLY A 731 -6.89 9.96 22.57
CA GLY A 731 -6.64 10.43 21.21
C GLY A 731 -5.39 11.31 21.10
N PRO A 732 -5.01 11.72 19.87
CA PRO A 732 -3.89 12.63 19.64
C PRO A 732 -4.14 13.95 20.36
N LEU A 733 -3.18 14.42 21.14
CA LEU A 733 -3.25 15.70 21.84
C LEU A 733 -1.89 16.38 21.77
N VAL A 734 -1.91 17.71 21.63
CA VAL A 734 -0.71 18.55 21.67
C VAL A 734 -0.48 19.10 23.09
N GLU A 735 -1.57 19.36 23.81
CA GLU A 735 -1.65 19.73 25.23
C GLU A 735 -3.12 19.53 25.71
N PRO A 736 -3.42 19.58 27.02
CA PRO A 736 -4.78 19.42 27.52
C PRO A 736 -5.75 20.46 26.93
N THR A 737 -6.93 20.02 26.50
CA THR A 737 -7.93 20.87 25.84
C THR A 737 -9.36 20.49 26.25
N ASN A 738 -10.31 21.39 26.00
CA ASN A 738 -11.75 21.22 26.19
C ASN A 738 -12.50 22.01 25.11
N ARG A 739 -13.82 21.85 25.05
CA ARG A 739 -14.70 22.53 24.08
C ARG A 739 -14.52 24.05 24.02
N THR A 740 -14.27 24.72 25.14
CA THR A 740 -14.07 26.19 25.16
C THR A 740 -12.71 26.58 24.59
N SER A 741 -11.64 25.88 24.94
CA SER A 741 -10.30 26.18 24.41
C SER A 741 -10.16 25.80 22.93
N TYR A 742 -10.80 24.70 22.51
CA TYR A 742 -10.95 24.30 21.12
C TYR A 742 -11.72 25.36 20.31
N ARG A 743 -12.95 25.71 20.73
CA ARG A 743 -13.81 26.67 19.99
C ARG A 743 -13.29 28.10 19.96
N LYS A 744 -12.38 28.48 20.86
CA LYS A 744 -11.72 29.80 20.88
C LYS A 744 -10.27 29.76 20.36
N ALA A 745 -9.77 28.61 19.91
CA ALA A 745 -8.38 28.39 19.49
C ALA A 745 -7.32 28.91 20.49
N THR A 746 -7.57 28.77 21.80
CA THR A 746 -6.66 29.27 22.86
C THR A 746 -5.61 28.27 23.31
N VAL A 747 -5.58 27.08 22.69
CA VAL A 747 -4.59 26.02 22.90
C VAL A 747 -4.28 25.38 21.55
N ARG A 748 -3.11 24.76 21.44
CA ARG A 748 -2.70 24.01 20.26
C ARG A 748 -3.49 22.71 20.16
N ILE A 749 -3.95 22.40 18.96
CA ILE A 749 -4.63 21.15 18.60
C ILE A 749 -3.76 20.35 17.62
N PRO A 750 -3.95 19.02 17.47
CA PRO A 750 -3.22 18.25 16.48
C PRO A 750 -3.41 18.80 15.07
N LEU A 751 -2.36 18.71 14.24
CA LEU A 751 -2.44 19.12 12.85
C LEU A 751 -3.45 18.23 12.10
N ASN A 752 -4.29 18.82 11.25
CA ASN A 752 -5.21 18.10 10.35
C ASN A 752 -6.05 17.03 11.07
N LEU A 753 -6.75 17.41 12.14
CA LEU A 753 -7.79 16.55 12.72
C LEU A 753 -8.76 16.07 11.63
N PHE A 754 -9.27 14.85 11.80
CA PHE A 754 -10.16 14.19 10.85
C PHE A 754 -9.51 13.82 9.49
N SER A 755 -8.17 13.82 9.36
CA SER A 755 -7.42 13.19 8.25
C SER A 755 -6.93 11.79 8.64
N HIS A 756 -7.11 10.79 7.75
CA HIS A 756 -6.56 9.45 7.95
C HIS A 756 -5.02 9.48 7.98
N SER A 757 -4.40 10.15 7.01
CA SER A 757 -2.94 10.28 6.91
C SER A 757 -2.33 10.84 8.19
N ASP A 758 -2.90 11.94 8.68
CA ASP A 758 -2.32 12.66 9.80
C ASP A 758 -2.61 11.91 11.10
N GLN A 759 -3.86 11.52 11.39
CA GLN A 759 -4.15 10.85 12.66
C GLN A 759 -3.58 9.42 12.75
N GLN A 760 -3.46 8.63 11.66
CA GLN A 760 -2.69 7.37 11.69
C GLN A 760 -1.24 7.61 12.11
N ASN A 761 -0.58 8.61 11.51
CA ASN A 761 0.77 8.99 11.91
C ASN A 761 0.82 9.47 13.36
N GLN A 762 -0.14 10.27 13.83
CA GLN A 762 -0.16 10.79 15.19
C GLN A 762 -0.35 9.68 16.24
N TRP A 763 -1.26 8.72 16.03
CA TRP A 763 -1.43 7.56 16.92
C TRP A 763 -0.21 6.65 16.94
N GLN A 764 0.44 6.43 15.79
CA GLN A 764 1.61 5.56 15.68
C GLN A 764 2.92 6.21 16.13
N THR A 765 3.01 7.55 16.08
CA THR A 765 4.23 8.31 16.40
C THR A 765 4.15 9.14 17.68
N SER A 766 2.97 9.33 18.28
CA SER A 766 2.64 10.30 19.34
C SER A 766 2.92 11.78 19.03
N VAL A 767 3.53 12.11 17.89
CA VAL A 767 3.84 13.50 17.52
C VAL A 767 2.61 14.11 16.86
N SER A 768 1.90 14.97 17.60
CA SER A 768 0.62 15.58 17.18
C SER A 768 0.77 16.95 16.51
N ASP A 769 1.88 17.64 16.77
CA ASP A 769 2.20 19.02 16.37
C ASP A 769 3.33 19.13 15.32
N ALA A 770 3.88 18.00 14.84
CA ALA A 770 4.98 17.97 13.88
C ALA A 770 4.97 16.67 13.05
N ALA A 771 5.81 16.60 12.01
CA ALA A 771 6.06 15.37 11.27
C ALA A 771 7.18 14.53 11.95
N SER A 772 6.96 13.23 12.11
CA SER A 772 7.96 12.28 12.62
C SER A 772 8.54 11.40 11.51
N SER A 773 9.74 10.85 11.73
CA SER A 773 10.33 9.75 10.96
C SER A 773 10.24 8.40 11.68
N ALA A 774 9.90 8.40 12.97
CA ALA A 774 9.85 7.23 13.85
C ALA A 774 8.51 7.10 14.58
N GLY A 775 8.07 5.86 14.79
CA GLY A 775 6.94 5.51 15.64
C GLY A 775 7.34 5.45 17.12
N TRP A 776 6.35 5.56 18.02
CA TRP A 776 6.67 5.47 19.45
C TRP A 776 7.06 4.04 19.86
N GLY A 777 6.49 2.99 19.24
CA GLY A 777 6.93 1.61 19.43
C GLY A 777 8.40 1.39 19.04
N GLY A 778 8.82 1.94 17.90
CA GLY A 778 10.21 1.98 17.48
C GLY A 778 11.11 2.75 18.44
N ARG A 779 10.65 3.87 19.02
CA ARG A 779 11.40 4.61 20.04
C ARG A 779 11.46 3.92 21.40
N VAL A 780 10.46 3.11 21.76
CA VAL A 780 10.55 2.19 22.91
C VAL A 780 11.64 1.14 22.65
N ALA A 781 11.70 0.58 21.43
CA ALA A 781 12.77 -0.34 21.04
C ALA A 781 14.16 0.32 21.08
N ASP A 782 14.33 1.53 20.51
CA ASP A 782 15.57 2.33 20.60
C ASP A 782 16.08 2.50 22.07
N LYS A 783 15.17 2.48 23.04
CA LYS A 783 15.45 2.68 24.48
C LYS A 783 15.53 1.40 25.32
N THR A 784 15.28 0.24 24.72
CA THR A 784 15.24 -1.05 25.43
C THR A 784 15.98 -2.18 24.72
N ALA A 785 16.53 -1.94 23.51
CA ALA A 785 17.30 -2.91 22.75
C ALA A 785 18.46 -3.51 23.56
N ASP A 786 19.21 -2.70 24.33
CA ASP A 786 20.34 -3.14 25.17
C ASP A 786 19.96 -4.10 26.31
N LEU A 787 18.66 -4.30 26.59
CA LEU A 787 18.18 -5.33 27.51
C LEU A 787 18.16 -6.73 26.87
N ASN A 788 18.15 -6.80 25.53
CA ASN A 788 18.32 -8.03 24.76
C ASN A 788 19.81 -8.35 24.57
N ILE A 789 20.20 -9.61 24.74
CA ILE A 789 21.60 -10.05 24.60
C ILE A 789 21.73 -10.87 23.31
N THR A 790 21.35 -10.25 22.19
CA THR A 790 21.17 -10.92 20.89
C THR A 790 21.06 -9.87 19.76
N THR A 791 21.36 -10.27 18.53
CA THR A 791 21.18 -9.45 17.33
C THR A 791 19.84 -9.70 16.63
N PHE A 792 18.91 -10.43 17.26
CA PHE A 792 17.54 -10.59 16.75
C PHE A 792 16.74 -9.30 17.02
N PRO A 793 16.03 -8.73 16.02
CA PRO A 793 15.39 -7.42 16.18
C PRO A 793 14.39 -7.35 17.35
N PRO A 794 14.43 -6.28 18.17
CA PRO A 794 13.53 -6.09 19.32
C PRO A 794 12.07 -5.82 18.89
N ILE A 795 11.84 -5.42 17.65
CA ILE A 795 10.52 -5.10 17.12
C ILE A 795 10.22 -5.88 15.83
N THR A 796 9.04 -6.51 15.78
CA THR A 796 8.64 -7.42 14.69
C THR A 796 7.21 -7.10 14.24
N SER A 797 6.98 -7.07 12.93
CA SER A 797 5.66 -6.93 12.33
C SER A 797 5.24 -8.21 11.60
N VAL A 798 3.97 -8.57 11.74
CA VAL A 798 3.30 -9.61 10.93
C VAL A 798 2.29 -9.01 9.95
N ALA A 799 2.23 -7.67 9.83
CA ALA A 799 1.39 -6.94 8.90
C ALA A 799 2.08 -5.66 8.38
N GLY A 800 2.81 -5.78 7.28
CA GLY A 800 3.53 -4.67 6.65
C GLY A 800 4.63 -4.05 7.52
N THR A 801 5.08 -2.85 7.18
CA THR A 801 6.09 -2.07 7.92
C THR A 801 5.56 -0.68 8.29
N PRO A 802 4.63 -0.59 9.26
CA PRO A 802 3.96 0.65 9.64
C PRO A 802 4.90 1.55 10.47
N ILE A 803 4.67 2.87 10.45
CA ILE A 803 5.59 3.83 11.10
C ILE A 803 5.73 3.57 12.61
N PHE A 804 4.68 3.06 13.29
CA PHE A 804 4.73 2.61 14.70
C PHE A 804 5.99 1.79 15.02
N THR A 805 6.40 0.92 14.09
CA THR A 805 7.50 -0.03 14.29
C THR A 805 8.90 0.52 13.94
N SER A 806 8.99 1.70 13.32
CA SER A 806 10.27 2.29 12.93
C SER A 806 10.85 3.13 14.06
N GLY A 807 12.03 2.76 14.56
CA GLY A 807 12.80 3.59 15.49
C GLY A 807 13.62 4.66 14.78
N ASN A 808 14.47 5.36 15.53
CA ASN A 808 15.59 6.14 15.01
C ASN A 808 16.79 5.20 14.73
N ILE A 809 17.00 4.24 15.63
CA ILE A 809 18.04 3.21 15.51
C ILE A 809 17.38 1.93 14.96
N GLU A 810 16.36 1.43 15.66
CA GLU A 810 15.74 0.13 15.46
C GLU A 810 14.79 0.04 14.25
N ARG A 811 14.60 -1.18 13.75
CA ARG A 811 13.83 -1.48 12.52
C ARG A 811 12.85 -2.65 12.73
N PRO A 812 11.71 -2.66 12.01
CA PRO A 812 10.82 -3.81 11.98
C PRO A 812 11.40 -4.98 11.20
N LEU A 813 11.59 -6.09 11.89
CA LEU A 813 11.57 -7.40 11.25
C LEU A 813 10.14 -7.66 10.74
N ALA A 814 9.91 -7.67 9.43
CA ALA A 814 8.64 -8.12 8.85
C ALA A 814 8.71 -9.61 8.48
N ILE A 815 7.74 -10.41 8.89
CA ILE A 815 7.64 -11.84 8.54
C ILE A 815 6.23 -12.21 8.04
N ALA A 816 6.12 -13.34 7.33
CA ALA A 816 4.82 -13.87 6.94
C ALA A 816 4.03 -14.41 8.16
N ALA A 817 2.73 -14.10 8.22
CA ALA A 817 1.78 -14.65 9.20
C ALA A 817 1.46 -16.13 8.96
N ALA A 818 0.82 -16.79 9.94
CA ALA A 818 0.38 -18.17 9.79
C ALA A 818 -0.70 -18.31 8.66
N PRO A 819 -0.89 -19.50 8.04
CA PRO A 819 -0.28 -20.80 8.32
C PRO A 819 1.14 -20.98 7.76
N THR A 820 1.83 -19.92 7.31
CA THR A 820 3.26 -20.03 7.00
C THR A 820 4.02 -20.49 8.25
N ARG A 821 4.85 -21.53 8.09
CA ARG A 821 5.72 -22.03 9.15
C ARG A 821 6.74 -20.97 9.55
N LEU A 822 7.13 -20.91 10.83
CA LEU A 822 8.12 -19.93 11.28
C LEU A 822 9.48 -20.11 10.58
N ASP A 823 9.94 -21.35 10.40
CA ASP A 823 11.14 -21.69 9.62
C ASP A 823 11.04 -21.40 8.10
N GLY A 824 9.83 -21.15 7.59
CA GLY A 824 9.56 -20.70 6.23
C GLY A 824 9.22 -19.20 6.11
N ALA A 825 9.08 -18.48 7.23
CA ALA A 825 8.50 -17.13 7.24
C ALA A 825 9.39 -16.04 6.61
N LEU A 826 10.67 -16.35 6.39
CA LEU A 826 11.66 -15.56 5.65
C LEU A 826 12.43 -16.42 4.62
N ARG A 827 11.79 -17.43 4.03
CA ARG A 827 12.44 -18.37 3.11
C ARG A 827 13.15 -17.69 1.93
N LEU A 828 14.43 -17.99 1.74
CA LEU A 828 15.20 -17.71 0.53
C LEU A 828 15.38 -18.99 -0.30
N ASP A 829 15.13 -18.91 -1.61
CA ASP A 829 15.30 -20.02 -2.57
C ASP A 829 16.60 -19.94 -3.36
N GLY A 830 16.95 -21.06 -4.00
CA GLY A 830 17.99 -21.11 -5.05
C GLY A 830 19.37 -21.53 -4.59
N PHE A 831 19.53 -21.88 -3.31
CA PHE A 831 20.81 -22.29 -2.72
C PHE A 831 20.76 -23.74 -2.22
N PRO A 832 21.86 -24.52 -2.35
CA PRO A 832 21.96 -25.84 -1.74
C PRO A 832 22.04 -25.71 -0.21
N ASN A 833 21.53 -26.70 0.52
CA ASN A 833 21.61 -26.71 1.98
C ASN A 833 22.99 -27.22 2.46
N PRO A 834 23.70 -26.50 3.37
CA PRO A 834 23.43 -25.15 3.86
C PRO A 834 23.97 -24.04 2.92
N PRO A 835 23.28 -22.90 2.80
CA PRO A 835 23.55 -21.88 1.77
C PRO A 835 24.89 -21.14 1.96
N ASP A 836 25.43 -21.09 3.18
CA ASP A 836 26.66 -20.37 3.51
C ASP A 836 27.91 -20.91 2.77
N ASN A 837 27.81 -22.09 2.14
CA ASN A 837 28.84 -22.69 1.28
C ASN A 837 28.69 -22.33 -0.23
N ASP A 838 27.61 -21.67 -0.66
CA ASP A 838 27.40 -21.30 -2.07
C ASP A 838 28.06 -19.95 -2.38
N ALA A 839 28.97 -19.92 -3.36
CA ALA A 839 29.69 -18.70 -3.76
C ALA A 839 28.76 -17.56 -4.20
N ARG A 840 27.60 -17.85 -4.78
CA ARG A 840 26.58 -16.84 -5.15
C ARG A 840 25.88 -16.26 -3.93
N TYR A 841 25.73 -17.03 -2.85
CA TYR A 841 25.21 -16.53 -1.56
C TYR A 841 26.22 -15.61 -0.86
N GLN A 842 27.49 -16.03 -0.79
CA GLN A 842 28.58 -15.21 -0.26
C GLN A 842 28.79 -13.92 -1.07
N THR A 843 28.63 -13.99 -2.40
CA THR A 843 28.69 -12.81 -3.28
C THR A 843 27.50 -11.89 -3.08
N LEU A 844 26.28 -12.42 -2.92
CA LEU A 844 25.10 -11.63 -2.56
C LEU A 844 25.31 -10.87 -1.24
N GLN A 845 25.78 -11.54 -0.18
CA GLN A 845 26.14 -10.88 1.08
C GLN A 845 27.20 -9.78 0.90
N SER A 846 28.18 -10.00 0.02
CA SER A 846 29.22 -9.01 -0.29
C SER A 846 28.66 -7.77 -1.00
N LEU A 847 27.72 -7.94 -1.93
CA LEU A 847 27.08 -6.83 -2.66
C LEU A 847 26.25 -5.91 -1.74
N LEU A 848 25.65 -6.47 -0.68
CA LEU A 848 24.91 -5.68 0.31
C LEU A 848 25.81 -4.69 1.08
N GLN A 849 27.13 -4.92 1.11
CA GLN A 849 28.11 -4.03 1.77
C GLN A 849 28.68 -2.95 0.83
N LEU A 850 28.26 -2.91 -0.44
CA LEU A 850 28.75 -1.93 -1.44
C LEU A 850 27.84 -0.70 -1.56
N ASP A 851 28.37 0.37 -2.15
CA ASP A 851 27.69 1.65 -2.41
C ASP A 851 27.01 2.29 -1.18
N GLN A 852 27.47 2.00 0.04
CA GLN A 852 26.79 2.37 1.29
C GLN A 852 26.77 3.89 1.58
N SER A 853 27.41 4.74 0.77
CA SER A 853 27.18 6.19 0.82
C SER A 853 25.81 6.60 0.26
N LEU A 854 25.23 5.81 -0.65
CA LEU A 854 23.97 6.10 -1.32
C LEU A 854 22.78 5.71 -0.45
N THR A 855 21.99 6.69 -0.03
CA THR A 855 20.94 6.56 1.00
C THR A 855 19.91 5.49 0.69
N LEU A 856 19.40 5.45 -0.55
CA LEU A 856 18.41 4.46 -0.97
C LEU A 856 19.01 3.03 -0.99
N VAL A 857 20.29 2.90 -1.34
CA VAL A 857 20.99 1.62 -1.43
C VAL A 857 21.32 1.10 -0.03
N ARG A 858 21.79 1.98 0.86
CA ARG A 858 22.03 1.72 2.28
C ARG A 858 20.77 1.20 2.98
N GLY A 859 19.62 1.85 2.76
CA GLY A 859 18.33 1.39 3.26
C GLY A 859 17.94 0.00 2.75
N ALA A 860 18.01 -0.24 1.44
CA ALA A 860 17.67 -1.54 0.84
C ALA A 860 18.64 -2.66 1.27
N SER A 861 19.94 -2.35 1.39
CA SER A 861 20.97 -3.26 1.89
C SER A 861 20.73 -3.66 3.33
N ARG A 862 20.44 -2.69 4.22
CA ARG A 862 20.20 -2.94 5.64
C ARG A 862 19.05 -3.93 5.83
N VAL A 863 17.90 -3.66 5.22
CA VAL A 863 16.69 -4.51 5.28
C VAL A 863 16.96 -5.92 4.74
N THR A 864 17.70 -6.03 3.64
CA THR A 864 18.01 -7.34 3.03
C THR A 864 19.02 -8.13 3.87
N ASN A 865 20.05 -7.48 4.41
CA ASN A 865 21.07 -8.12 5.26
C ASN A 865 20.49 -8.59 6.61
N GLU A 866 19.57 -7.82 7.18
CA GLU A 866 18.76 -8.20 8.34
C GLU A 866 17.94 -9.46 8.03
N ALA A 867 17.24 -9.49 6.89
CA ALA A 867 16.47 -10.65 6.45
C ALA A 867 17.33 -11.92 6.28
N LEU A 868 18.51 -11.83 5.64
CA LEU A 868 19.46 -12.95 5.49
C LEU A 868 20.07 -13.42 6.82
N THR A 869 20.08 -12.57 7.84
CA THR A 869 20.56 -12.92 9.18
C THR A 869 19.48 -13.64 9.97
N VAL A 870 18.24 -13.13 9.92
CA VAL A 870 17.11 -13.71 10.66
C VAL A 870 16.55 -14.97 10.00
N GLU A 871 16.59 -15.11 8.66
CA GLU A 871 16.26 -16.36 7.96
C GLU A 871 17.02 -17.56 8.55
N ARG A 872 18.35 -17.40 8.72
CA ARG A 872 19.22 -18.44 9.27
C ARG A 872 18.88 -18.77 10.73
N ALA A 873 18.50 -17.76 11.52
CA ALA A 873 18.06 -17.95 12.91
C ALA A 873 16.71 -18.68 13.00
N LEU A 874 15.70 -18.29 12.21
CA LEU A 874 14.39 -18.94 12.19
C LEU A 874 14.46 -20.36 11.64
N ARG A 875 15.27 -20.61 10.60
CA ARG A 875 15.54 -21.95 10.06
C ARG A 875 16.26 -22.86 11.07
N ALA A 876 17.11 -22.30 11.93
CA ALA A 876 17.76 -23.04 13.02
C ALA A 876 16.83 -23.33 14.21
N ALA A 877 15.85 -22.44 14.48
CA ALA A 877 14.84 -22.64 15.50
C ALA A 877 13.78 -23.69 15.10
N GLY A 878 13.29 -23.62 13.85
CA GLY A 878 12.19 -24.46 13.36
C GLY A 878 10.82 -23.78 13.44
N ASP A 879 9.76 -24.58 13.33
CA ASP A 879 8.36 -24.15 13.50
C ASP A 879 7.81 -24.77 14.80
N PRO A 880 7.43 -23.95 15.81
CA PRO A 880 7.08 -24.46 17.11
C PRO A 880 5.59 -24.83 17.17
N ALA A 881 5.28 -25.82 18.01
CA ALA A 881 3.90 -26.07 18.41
C ALA A 881 3.45 -24.98 19.40
N VAL A 882 2.36 -24.30 19.06
CA VAL A 882 1.58 -23.43 19.95
C VAL A 882 0.16 -23.99 20.06
N PRO A 883 -0.64 -23.60 21.07
CA PRO A 883 -2.04 -23.99 21.15
C PRO A 883 -2.79 -23.65 19.84
N PRO A 884 -3.69 -24.52 19.36
CA PRO A 884 -4.31 -24.34 18.06
C PRO A 884 -5.24 -23.12 18.07
N PHE A 885 -4.93 -22.13 17.24
CA PHE A 885 -5.87 -21.05 16.94
C PHE A 885 -7.08 -21.64 16.18
N PRO A 886 -8.31 -21.16 16.42
CA PRO A 886 -9.51 -21.77 15.85
C PRO A 886 -9.46 -21.72 14.33
N LEU A 887 -9.38 -22.92 13.71
CA LEU A 887 -9.04 -23.06 12.30
C LEU A 887 -10.21 -22.76 11.35
N ASN A 888 -11.44 -22.68 11.86
CA ASN A 888 -12.67 -22.57 11.08
C ASN A 888 -13.59 -21.46 11.65
N PRO A 889 -13.69 -20.30 10.99
CA PRO A 889 -12.84 -19.80 9.91
C PRO A 889 -11.48 -19.30 10.45
N ARG A 890 -10.38 -19.54 9.71
CA ARG A 890 -9.14 -18.77 9.92
C ARG A 890 -9.38 -17.30 9.60
N THR A 891 -8.95 -16.42 10.48
CA THR A 891 -9.09 -14.95 10.37
C THR A 891 -7.73 -14.30 10.14
N SER A 892 -7.69 -13.11 9.53
CA SER A 892 -6.41 -12.42 9.27
C SER A 892 -5.66 -12.10 10.57
N LEU A 893 -6.37 -11.55 11.56
CA LEU A 893 -5.79 -11.22 12.87
C LEU A 893 -5.43 -12.48 13.69
N GLY A 894 -6.20 -13.56 13.56
CA GLY A 894 -5.87 -14.85 14.20
C GLY A 894 -4.60 -15.47 13.63
N ASN A 895 -4.43 -15.45 12.30
CA ASN A 895 -3.20 -15.87 11.62
C ASN A 895 -1.97 -15.08 12.05
N GLN A 896 -2.13 -13.77 12.26
CA GLN A 896 -1.07 -12.87 12.73
C GLN A 896 -0.68 -13.18 14.19
N LEU A 897 -1.66 -13.32 15.08
CA LEU A 897 -1.42 -13.63 16.50
C LEU A 897 -0.92 -15.06 16.74
N GLU A 898 -1.29 -16.04 15.89
CA GLU A 898 -0.65 -17.38 15.87
C GLU A 898 0.86 -17.26 15.64
N GLN A 899 1.27 -16.44 14.66
CA GLN A 899 2.69 -16.26 14.34
C GLN A 899 3.46 -15.52 15.43
N ILE A 900 2.83 -14.54 16.08
CA ILE A 900 3.41 -13.86 17.25
C ILE A 900 3.58 -14.85 18.42
N ALA A 901 2.58 -15.70 18.69
CA ALA A 901 2.68 -16.73 19.71
C ALA A 901 3.83 -17.72 19.43
N LYS A 902 4.05 -18.09 18.15
CA LYS A 902 5.20 -18.91 17.74
C LYS A 902 6.54 -18.24 18.05
N LEU A 903 6.72 -16.96 17.74
CA LEU A 903 7.94 -16.23 18.12
C LEU A 903 8.14 -16.13 19.64
N ILE A 904 7.07 -15.81 20.39
CA ILE A 904 7.11 -15.76 21.86
C ILE A 904 7.49 -17.12 22.46
N SER A 905 7.07 -18.23 21.85
CA SER A 905 7.47 -19.58 22.31
C SER A 905 8.99 -19.83 22.19
N PHE A 906 9.66 -19.23 21.18
CA PHE A 906 11.10 -19.35 20.95
C PHE A 906 11.97 -18.27 21.59
N ARG A 907 11.40 -17.29 22.32
CA ARG A 907 12.10 -16.18 22.99
C ARG A 907 13.47 -16.54 23.60
N SER A 908 13.56 -17.67 24.30
CA SER A 908 14.76 -18.13 25.02
C SER A 908 15.87 -18.66 24.09
N ALA A 909 15.51 -19.20 22.92
CA ALA A 909 16.46 -19.59 21.88
C ALA A 909 16.92 -18.37 21.05
N LEU A 910 16.08 -17.34 20.96
CA LEU A 910 16.39 -16.07 20.29
C LEU A 910 17.20 -15.08 21.16
N GLY A 911 17.28 -15.31 22.48
CA GLY A 911 18.00 -14.46 23.44
C GLY A 911 17.22 -13.22 23.91
N MET A 912 15.90 -13.22 23.74
CA MET A 912 15.06 -12.03 23.95
C MET A 912 14.63 -11.84 25.41
N LYS A 913 14.67 -10.59 25.88
CA LYS A 913 14.05 -10.07 27.11
C LYS A 913 12.97 -9.01 26.85
N ARG A 914 13.03 -8.31 25.72
CA ARG A 914 12.10 -7.25 25.34
C ARG A 914 11.71 -7.42 23.88
N GLN A 915 10.42 -7.62 23.62
CA GLN A 915 9.87 -7.71 22.26
C GLN A 915 8.62 -6.85 22.08
N ILE A 916 8.56 -6.17 20.94
CA ILE A 916 7.38 -5.42 20.51
C ILE A 916 6.87 -6.07 19.22
N PHE A 917 5.60 -6.44 19.20
CA PHE A 917 4.93 -7.00 18.02
C PHE A 917 3.90 -6.03 17.46
N PHE A 918 3.79 -5.98 16.14
CA PHE A 918 2.71 -5.30 15.44
C PHE A 918 1.90 -6.29 14.60
N CYS A 919 0.58 -6.17 14.73
CA CYS A 919 -0.42 -6.82 13.90
C CYS A 919 -1.57 -5.81 13.64
N SER A 920 -2.39 -6.06 12.62
CA SER A 920 -3.47 -5.15 12.25
C SER A 920 -4.68 -5.83 11.65
N LEU A 921 -5.80 -5.09 11.65
CA LEU A 921 -7.04 -5.43 10.99
C LEU A 921 -7.60 -4.15 10.35
N GLY A 922 -7.76 -4.17 9.03
CA GLY A 922 -8.39 -3.06 8.28
C GLY A 922 -9.89 -3.27 8.06
N GLY A 923 -10.52 -2.34 7.34
CA GLY A 923 -11.95 -2.36 7.01
C GLY A 923 -12.84 -1.66 8.04
N PHE A 924 -12.29 -0.95 9.02
CA PHE A 924 -13.07 -0.12 9.95
C PHE A 924 -13.57 1.19 9.31
N ASP A 925 -13.33 1.38 8.01
CA ASP A 925 -13.65 2.58 7.24
C ASP A 925 -15.15 2.70 6.89
N THR A 926 -15.99 2.59 7.92
CA THR A 926 -17.43 2.28 7.78
C THR A 926 -18.30 3.53 7.63
N HIS A 927 -17.98 4.37 6.63
CA HIS A 927 -18.87 5.43 6.15
C HIS A 927 -20.21 4.92 5.58
N ASN A 928 -20.25 3.66 5.15
CA ASN A 928 -21.42 3.02 4.58
C ASN A 928 -21.42 1.53 4.94
N GLY A 929 -22.60 0.92 5.00
CA GLY A 929 -22.74 -0.53 5.23
C GLY A 929 -22.12 -1.02 6.55
N GLN A 930 -21.96 -0.14 7.55
CA GLN A 930 -21.44 -0.49 8.88
C GLN A 930 -22.26 -1.66 9.46
N VAL A 931 -23.57 -1.61 9.21
CA VAL A 931 -24.57 -2.62 9.54
C VAL A 931 -25.23 -3.17 8.27
N THR A 932 -25.65 -4.44 8.28
CA THR A 932 -26.32 -5.07 7.12
C THR A 932 -27.83 -5.07 7.27
N GLY A 933 -28.55 -4.59 6.25
CA GLY A 933 -30.03 -4.64 6.20
C GLY A 933 -30.74 -3.86 7.32
N GLY A 934 -30.06 -2.91 7.97
CA GLY A 934 -30.59 -2.24 9.17
C GLY A 934 -30.62 -3.14 10.42
N VAL A 935 -29.90 -4.27 10.42
CA VAL A 935 -29.74 -5.15 11.58
C VAL A 935 -28.43 -4.79 12.29
N PRO A 936 -28.46 -3.95 13.34
CA PRO A 936 -27.27 -3.31 13.92
C PRO A 936 -26.23 -4.27 14.51
N THR A 937 -26.63 -5.49 14.87
CA THR A 937 -25.75 -6.52 15.42
C THR A 937 -24.98 -7.32 14.35
N THR A 938 -25.13 -6.96 13.06
CA THR A 938 -24.54 -7.67 11.91
C THR A 938 -24.02 -6.70 10.86
N GLY A 939 -22.99 -7.08 10.11
CA GLY A 939 -22.37 -6.25 9.06
C GLY A 939 -20.87 -6.12 9.22
N THR A 940 -20.26 -5.19 8.48
CA THR A 940 -18.80 -5.03 8.42
C THR A 940 -18.20 -4.82 9.80
N HIS A 941 -18.74 -3.89 10.60
CA HIS A 941 -18.22 -3.60 11.95
C HIS A 941 -18.38 -4.79 12.90
N ALA A 942 -19.56 -5.41 12.91
CA ALA A 942 -19.84 -6.59 13.73
C ALA A 942 -18.92 -7.79 13.41
N ASN A 943 -18.59 -8.00 12.13
CA ASN A 943 -17.68 -9.04 11.65
C ASN A 943 -16.21 -8.75 12.04
N LEU A 944 -15.79 -7.48 12.00
CA LEU A 944 -14.44 -7.08 12.41
C LEU A 944 -14.26 -7.19 13.93
N LEU A 945 -15.25 -6.74 14.71
CA LEU A 945 -15.26 -6.91 16.16
C LEU A 945 -15.25 -8.40 16.57
N ALA A 946 -15.92 -9.28 15.82
CA ALA A 946 -15.85 -10.73 16.03
C ALA A 946 -14.42 -11.28 15.81
N GLN A 947 -13.70 -10.78 14.79
CA GLN A 947 -12.30 -11.16 14.56
C GLN A 947 -11.38 -10.67 15.70
N VAL A 948 -11.54 -9.42 16.16
CA VAL A 948 -10.79 -8.88 17.31
C VAL A 948 -11.04 -9.72 18.57
N SER A 949 -12.31 -9.96 18.90
CA SER A 949 -12.78 -10.76 20.03
C SER A 949 -12.16 -12.16 20.08
N GLY A 950 -12.34 -12.96 19.03
CA GLY A 950 -11.84 -14.33 18.97
C GLY A 950 -10.32 -14.41 18.94
N ALA A 951 -9.66 -13.52 18.19
CA ALA A 951 -8.20 -13.55 18.04
C ALA A 951 -7.48 -13.11 19.32
N MET A 952 -7.96 -12.06 20.00
CA MET A 952 -7.41 -11.61 21.29
C MET A 952 -7.59 -12.68 22.38
N LYS A 953 -8.78 -13.26 22.52
CA LYS A 953 -9.04 -14.33 23.49
C LYS A 953 -8.13 -15.54 23.27
N THR A 954 -8.06 -16.03 22.03
CA THR A 954 -7.20 -17.16 21.66
C THR A 954 -5.72 -16.87 21.95
N PHE A 955 -5.25 -15.65 21.63
CA PHE A 955 -3.89 -15.25 21.91
C PHE A 955 -3.59 -15.20 23.42
N TYR A 956 -4.51 -14.70 24.24
CA TYR A 956 -4.37 -14.76 25.70
C TYR A 956 -4.28 -16.21 26.20
N ASP A 957 -5.16 -17.10 25.76
CA ASP A 957 -5.12 -18.51 26.15
C ASP A 957 -3.80 -19.19 25.73
N ALA A 958 -3.24 -18.78 24.59
CA ALA A 958 -1.91 -19.19 24.15
C ALA A 958 -0.79 -18.66 25.07
N THR A 959 -0.84 -17.40 25.53
CA THR A 959 0.16 -16.88 26.48
C THR A 959 0.06 -17.54 27.86
N VAL A 960 -1.14 -17.91 28.31
CA VAL A 960 -1.35 -18.72 29.52
C VAL A 960 -0.68 -20.09 29.37
N THR A 961 -0.95 -20.79 28.26
CA THR A 961 -0.40 -22.13 28.01
C THR A 961 1.13 -22.12 27.84
N LEU A 962 1.68 -21.05 27.26
CA LEU A 962 3.13 -20.83 27.12
C LEU A 962 3.81 -20.35 28.41
N GLY A 963 3.07 -20.15 29.51
CA GLY A 963 3.59 -19.70 30.80
C GLY A 963 4.08 -18.25 30.80
N VAL A 964 3.51 -17.39 29.95
CA VAL A 964 3.96 -15.99 29.73
C VAL A 964 2.85 -14.94 29.86
N ALA A 965 1.66 -15.29 30.34
CA ALA A 965 0.53 -14.35 30.38
C ALA A 965 0.81 -13.07 31.20
N SER A 966 1.60 -13.13 32.27
CA SER A 966 2.02 -11.95 33.05
C SER A 966 3.13 -11.12 32.39
N GLN A 967 3.77 -11.66 31.35
CA GLN A 967 4.85 -11.02 30.59
C GLN A 967 4.35 -10.39 29.28
N VAL A 968 3.12 -10.65 28.85
CA VAL A 968 2.59 -10.17 27.57
C VAL A 968 1.40 -9.23 27.79
N THR A 969 1.49 -8.02 27.21
CA THR A 969 0.40 -7.05 27.15
C THR A 969 0.07 -6.73 25.70
N THR A 970 -1.16 -7.01 25.30
CA THR A 970 -1.75 -6.65 24.01
C THR A 970 -2.60 -5.40 24.14
N PHE A 971 -2.57 -4.50 23.17
CA PHE A 971 -3.34 -3.26 23.21
C PHE A 971 -3.81 -2.83 21.82
N THR A 972 -4.92 -2.09 21.74
CA THR A 972 -5.45 -1.59 20.47
C THR A 972 -5.05 -0.14 20.18
N LEU A 973 -4.89 0.18 18.90
CA LEU A 973 -4.82 1.54 18.36
C LEU A 973 -5.81 1.65 17.19
N SER A 974 -6.19 2.87 16.82
CA SER A 974 -7.11 3.19 15.71
C SER A 974 -6.74 4.55 15.16
N ASP A 975 -7.00 4.84 13.89
CA ASP A 975 -6.79 6.18 13.28
C ASP A 975 -7.45 7.29 14.12
N PHE A 976 -8.67 7.03 14.58
CA PHE A 976 -9.54 7.87 15.38
C PHE A 976 -10.75 7.03 15.86
N SER A 977 -11.73 7.65 16.52
CA SER A 977 -13.10 7.11 16.55
C SER A 977 -13.95 7.66 15.41
N ARG A 978 -15.05 6.98 15.11
CA ARG A 978 -16.13 7.47 14.25
C ARG A 978 -17.05 8.48 14.98
N THR A 979 -17.84 9.24 14.22
CA THR A 979 -18.86 10.16 14.74
C THR A 979 -19.94 9.44 15.53
N PHE A 980 -20.40 10.06 16.62
CA PHE A 980 -21.51 9.51 17.39
C PHE A 980 -22.83 9.54 16.62
N VAL A 981 -23.11 10.63 15.91
CA VAL A 981 -24.27 10.73 15.01
C VAL A 981 -23.88 10.14 13.65
N PRO A 982 -24.65 9.18 13.11
CA PRO A 982 -24.40 8.56 11.80
C PRO A 982 -24.64 9.51 10.63
N ASN A 983 -24.16 9.13 9.44
CA ASN A 983 -24.42 9.82 8.18
C ASN A 983 -25.66 9.27 7.45
N GLY A 984 -25.99 9.82 6.28
CA GLY A 984 -27.10 9.37 5.44
C GLY A 984 -26.94 8.00 4.78
N THR A 985 -25.83 7.28 4.99
CA THR A 985 -25.45 6.05 4.25
C THR A 985 -25.32 4.81 5.14
N LEU A 986 -26.01 4.77 6.30
CA LEU A 986 -25.96 3.64 7.26
C LEU A 986 -24.53 3.38 7.82
N GLY A 987 -23.75 4.44 7.95
CA GLY A 987 -22.43 4.42 8.57
C GLY A 987 -22.15 5.69 9.36
N THR A 988 -20.88 5.93 9.65
CA THR A 988 -20.41 7.01 10.53
C THR A 988 -19.15 7.67 9.94
N ASP A 989 -18.92 8.96 10.22
CA ASP A 989 -17.80 9.73 9.63
C ASP A 989 -16.65 9.93 10.62
N HIS A 990 -15.66 10.76 10.28
CA HIS A 990 -14.45 10.95 11.10
C HIS A 990 -14.73 11.74 12.40
N ALA A 991 -14.18 11.24 13.51
CA ALA A 991 -14.08 11.96 14.78
C ALA A 991 -12.62 11.92 15.31
N TRP A 992 -12.44 11.95 16.63
CA TRP A 992 -11.14 12.20 17.27
C TRP A 992 -10.85 11.19 18.39
N ALA A 993 -11.38 11.40 19.61
CA ALA A 993 -11.12 10.49 20.74
C ALA A 993 -11.83 9.13 20.62
N ALA A 994 -11.17 8.07 21.05
CA ALA A 994 -11.66 6.69 21.03
C ALA A 994 -11.57 6.00 22.40
N HIS A 995 -12.19 4.82 22.50
CA HIS A 995 -11.95 3.86 23.57
C HIS A 995 -11.03 2.76 23.05
N GLN A 996 -10.02 2.35 23.83
CA GLN A 996 -9.05 1.32 23.46
C GLN A 996 -9.04 0.17 24.47
N PHE A 997 -8.81 -1.06 24.00
CA PHE A 997 -8.66 -2.23 24.85
C PHE A 997 -7.19 -2.45 25.21
N VAL A 998 -6.95 -2.90 26.45
CA VAL A 998 -5.64 -3.39 26.92
C VAL A 998 -5.87 -4.75 27.60
N MET A 999 -5.10 -5.76 27.21
CA MET A 999 -5.29 -7.15 27.62
C MET A 999 -3.96 -7.79 28.04
N GLY A 1000 -3.93 -8.50 29.17
CA GLY A 1000 -2.73 -9.20 29.64
C GLY A 1000 -2.79 -9.58 31.12
N GLY A 1001 -1.82 -10.38 31.57
CA GLY A 1001 -1.72 -10.80 32.97
C GLY A 1001 -1.26 -9.69 33.92
N ALA A 1002 -0.49 -8.72 33.41
CA ALA A 1002 -0.06 -7.51 34.12
C ALA A 1002 -1.01 -6.31 33.93
N VAL A 1003 -2.14 -6.49 33.24
CA VAL A 1003 -3.18 -5.45 33.13
C VAL A 1003 -4.05 -5.49 34.38
N ARG A 1004 -4.36 -4.33 34.95
CA ARG A 1004 -5.33 -4.16 36.03
C ARG A 1004 -6.75 -4.22 35.44
N GLY A 1005 -7.13 -5.39 34.93
CA GLY A 1005 -8.38 -5.58 34.19
C GLY A 1005 -9.64 -5.59 35.06
N GLY A 1006 -10.80 -5.45 34.42
CA GLY A 1006 -12.12 -5.35 35.05
C GLY A 1006 -12.55 -3.91 35.38
N ASP A 1007 -11.86 -2.89 34.86
CA ASP A 1007 -12.14 -1.48 35.13
C ASP A 1007 -11.87 -0.57 33.91
N PHE A 1008 -12.35 0.69 33.98
CA PHE A 1008 -12.09 1.76 33.01
C PHE A 1008 -11.03 2.72 33.53
N TYR A 1009 -10.14 3.17 32.64
CA TYR A 1009 -9.03 4.09 32.94
C TYR A 1009 -8.99 5.26 31.96
N GLY A 1010 -8.48 6.41 32.39
CA GLY A 1010 -8.35 7.59 31.55
C GLY A 1010 -8.10 8.85 32.38
N VAL A 1011 -8.30 10.01 31.77
CA VAL A 1011 -8.32 11.30 32.47
C VAL A 1011 -9.78 11.74 32.62
N PRO A 1012 -10.25 12.09 33.83
CA PRO A 1012 -11.64 12.50 34.04
C PRO A 1012 -12.06 13.68 33.16
N THR A 1013 -13.29 13.64 32.64
CA THR A 1013 -13.87 14.74 31.87
C THR A 1013 -14.59 15.75 32.77
N SER A 1014 -15.24 16.73 32.16
CA SER A 1014 -16.08 17.72 32.85
C SER A 1014 -17.19 17.10 33.73
N ASN A 1015 -17.59 15.85 33.49
CA ASN A 1015 -18.57 15.12 34.30
C ASN A 1015 -18.00 14.42 35.55
N GLY A 1016 -16.67 14.46 35.76
CA GLY A 1016 -15.99 13.85 36.91
C GLY A 1016 -15.64 12.36 36.76
N THR A 1017 -16.03 11.71 35.66
CA THR A 1017 -15.72 10.31 35.34
C THR A 1017 -14.72 10.24 34.18
N VAL A 1018 -14.06 9.09 33.97
CA VAL A 1018 -13.15 8.88 32.83
C VAL A 1018 -13.87 8.68 31.48
N PHE A 1019 -15.21 8.58 31.46
CA PHE A 1019 -15.99 8.35 30.25
C PHE A 1019 -16.61 9.67 29.74
N PRO A 1020 -16.54 9.97 28.43
CA PRO A 1020 -17.00 11.25 27.90
C PRO A 1020 -18.52 11.36 27.88
N THR A 1021 -19.01 12.58 28.01
CA THR A 1021 -20.43 12.91 27.97
C THR A 1021 -20.94 12.77 26.53
N LEU A 1022 -21.64 11.68 26.21
CA LEU A 1022 -22.08 11.35 24.84
C LEU A 1022 -23.28 12.19 24.35
N ALA A 1023 -23.19 13.51 24.48
CA ALA A 1023 -24.22 14.46 24.05
C ALA A 1023 -23.69 15.32 22.90
N PRO A 1024 -24.32 15.31 21.71
CA PRO A 1024 -24.05 16.31 20.67
C PRO A 1024 -24.32 17.73 21.21
N ASN A 1025 -23.45 18.68 20.88
CA ASN A 1025 -23.33 20.01 21.53
C ASN A 1025 -22.88 20.00 23.01
N GLY A 1026 -22.68 18.84 23.63
CA GLY A 1026 -22.28 18.66 25.02
C GLY A 1026 -20.86 19.14 25.33
N PRO A 1027 -20.44 19.10 26.60
CA PRO A 1027 -19.19 19.73 27.05
C PRO A 1027 -17.92 19.10 26.49
N ASP A 1028 -18.00 17.83 26.08
CA ASP A 1028 -16.87 17.03 25.59
C ASP A 1028 -16.89 16.86 24.04
N ASP A 1029 -17.83 17.53 23.33
CA ASP A 1029 -17.95 17.53 21.85
C ASP A 1029 -17.13 18.68 21.22
N THR A 1030 -16.54 18.48 20.03
CA THR A 1030 -16.02 19.60 19.21
C THR A 1030 -17.13 20.41 18.55
N ASP A 1031 -18.28 19.81 18.25
CA ASP A 1031 -19.22 20.34 17.25
C ASP A 1031 -20.27 21.30 17.81
N SER A 1032 -20.90 22.12 16.96
CA SER A 1032 -21.81 23.19 17.42
C SER A 1032 -22.97 23.45 16.48
N GLY A 1033 -24.16 23.69 17.05
CA GLY A 1033 -25.39 23.97 16.32
C GLY A 1033 -26.17 22.71 15.97
N THR A 1034 -27.11 22.82 15.02
CA THR A 1034 -28.01 21.76 14.60
C THR A 1034 -27.34 20.63 13.80
N SER A 1035 -26.08 20.81 13.38
CA SER A 1035 -25.30 19.80 12.62
C SER A 1035 -24.31 19.00 13.46
N ALA A 1036 -24.32 19.12 14.80
CA ALA A 1036 -23.32 18.50 15.65
C ALA A 1036 -23.28 16.96 15.50
N ARG A 1037 -22.10 16.41 15.15
CA ARG A 1037 -21.92 14.98 14.85
C ARG A 1037 -21.51 14.16 16.08
N GLY A 1038 -21.20 14.81 17.21
CA GLY A 1038 -20.64 14.17 18.40
C GLY A 1038 -19.23 13.66 18.12
N ARG A 1039 -18.29 14.60 18.06
CA ARG A 1039 -16.87 14.36 17.78
C ARG A 1039 -16.09 14.62 19.06
N TRP A 1040 -15.80 13.57 19.81
CA TRP A 1040 -15.33 13.68 21.19
C TRP A 1040 -13.90 14.21 21.30
N ILE A 1041 -13.73 15.19 22.20
CA ILE A 1041 -12.44 15.78 22.55
C ILE A 1041 -11.72 14.84 23.52
N PRO A 1042 -10.49 14.39 23.22
CA PRO A 1042 -9.77 13.49 24.10
C PRO A 1042 -9.38 14.19 25.41
N THR A 1043 -9.50 13.46 26.52
CA THR A 1043 -8.95 13.89 27.82
C THR A 1043 -7.64 13.18 28.13
N ALA A 1044 -7.43 11.96 27.59
CA ALA A 1044 -6.18 11.23 27.69
C ALA A 1044 -5.40 11.30 26.36
N ALA A 1045 -4.10 11.63 26.43
CA ALA A 1045 -3.25 11.68 25.24
C ALA A 1045 -2.72 10.29 24.82
N VAL A 1046 -2.45 10.10 23.53
CA VAL A 1046 -1.63 8.98 23.02
C VAL A 1046 -0.29 8.90 23.77
N ASP A 1047 0.35 10.03 24.07
CA ASP A 1047 1.57 10.09 24.87
C ASP A 1047 1.40 9.44 26.25
N GLN A 1048 0.31 9.71 26.97
CA GLN A 1048 0.06 9.14 28.31
C GLN A 1048 -0.28 7.65 28.25
N TYR A 1049 -1.06 7.23 27.25
CA TYR A 1049 -1.40 5.84 26.99
C TYR A 1049 -0.14 5.02 26.66
N GLY A 1050 0.67 5.50 25.72
CA GLY A 1050 1.94 4.90 25.34
C GLY A 1050 2.98 4.93 26.46
N ALA A 1051 3.11 6.04 27.21
CA ALA A 1051 4.04 6.14 28.34
C ALA A 1051 3.71 5.16 29.47
N THR A 1052 2.42 4.87 29.70
CA THR A 1052 1.98 3.83 30.65
C THR A 1052 2.49 2.45 30.23
N LEU A 1053 2.31 2.07 28.97
CA LEU A 1053 2.79 0.81 28.39
C LEU A 1053 4.33 0.72 28.37
N ALA A 1054 5.00 1.80 27.97
CA ALA A 1054 6.45 1.89 27.86
C ALA A 1054 7.16 1.82 29.21
N SER A 1055 6.58 2.44 30.25
CA SER A 1055 7.11 2.37 31.62
C SER A 1055 7.10 0.93 32.15
N TRP A 1056 6.00 0.20 31.95
CA TRP A 1056 5.91 -1.23 32.29
C TRP A 1056 6.89 -2.09 31.47
N PHE A 1057 7.11 -1.73 30.20
CA PHE A 1057 8.10 -2.39 29.33
C PHE A 1057 9.57 -2.09 29.72
N GLY A 1058 9.82 -1.10 30.60
CA GLY A 1058 11.14 -0.79 31.13
C GLY A 1058 11.82 0.46 30.56
N VAL A 1059 11.10 1.34 29.84
CA VAL A 1059 11.61 2.68 29.51
C VAL A 1059 11.70 3.52 30.79
N THR A 1060 12.86 4.14 31.04
CA THR A 1060 13.05 4.94 32.26
C THR A 1060 12.22 6.23 32.22
N SER A 1061 11.85 6.76 33.38
CA SER A 1061 11.14 8.04 33.48
C SER A 1061 11.91 9.23 32.87
N ALA A 1062 13.24 9.13 32.76
CA ALA A 1062 14.09 10.13 32.10
C ALA A 1062 14.09 9.98 30.57
N ASP A 1063 13.84 8.79 30.04
CA ASP A 1063 13.74 8.50 28.61
C ASP A 1063 12.33 8.72 28.04
N LEU A 1064 11.29 8.73 28.88
CA LEU A 1064 9.90 8.95 28.44
C LEU A 1064 9.73 10.18 27.53
N PRO A 1065 10.34 11.36 27.76
CA PRO A 1065 10.22 12.50 26.84
C PRO A 1065 10.87 12.28 25.46
N ALA A 1066 11.88 11.41 25.35
CA ALA A 1066 12.47 11.04 24.07
C ALA A 1066 11.59 10.02 23.31
N VAL A 1067 10.79 9.24 24.03
CA VAL A 1067 9.79 8.33 23.43
C VAL A 1067 8.47 9.04 23.15
N PHE A 1068 8.06 10.02 23.95
CA PHE A 1068 6.78 10.71 23.88
C PHE A 1068 6.99 12.23 24.03
N PRO A 1069 7.28 12.97 22.94
CA PRO A 1069 7.74 14.36 23.01
C PRO A 1069 6.77 15.34 23.70
N ASN A 1070 5.48 15.03 23.74
CA ASN A 1070 4.47 15.90 24.34
C ASN A 1070 4.13 15.53 25.79
N ILE A 1071 4.69 14.43 26.34
CA ILE A 1071 4.33 13.89 27.66
C ILE A 1071 4.44 14.90 28.80
N GLY A 1072 5.43 15.80 28.74
CA GLY A 1072 5.67 16.85 29.76
C GLY A 1072 4.63 17.98 29.78
N ARG A 1073 3.65 17.97 28.87
CA ARG A 1073 2.56 18.96 28.78
C ARG A 1073 1.27 18.51 29.50
N PHE A 1074 1.23 17.27 29.99
CA PHE A 1074 0.06 16.67 30.64
C PHE A 1074 0.28 16.49 32.16
N GLY A 1075 -0.81 16.45 32.93
CA GLY A 1075 -0.77 16.39 34.40
C GLY A 1075 -0.23 15.09 35.03
N GLY A 1076 0.26 14.15 34.23
CA GLY A 1076 0.81 12.86 34.68
C GLY A 1076 1.13 11.94 33.51
N THR A 1077 2.10 11.04 33.69
CA THR A 1077 2.64 10.17 32.62
C THR A 1077 2.08 8.75 32.59
N ASN A 1078 1.31 8.37 33.62
CA ASN A 1078 0.82 7.01 33.84
C ASN A 1078 -0.70 7.05 34.13
N LEU A 1079 -1.49 6.30 33.36
CA LEU A 1079 -2.96 6.20 33.47
C LEU A 1079 -3.42 5.06 34.39
N GLY A 1080 -2.51 4.32 35.02
CA GLY A 1080 -2.79 3.38 36.11
C GLY A 1080 -3.24 1.97 35.72
N PHE A 1081 -3.42 1.66 34.42
CA PHE A 1081 -3.96 0.37 33.96
C PHE A 1081 -2.97 -0.81 33.97
N MET A 1082 -1.70 -0.59 34.32
CA MET A 1082 -0.65 -1.63 34.43
C MET A 1082 -0.30 -1.91 35.89
N SER A 1083 0.00 -3.18 36.22
CA SER A 1083 0.35 -3.66 37.57
C SER A 1083 1.65 -3.09 38.08
#